data_AF-A0A2V6XGW0-F1
#
_entry.id   AF-A0A2V6XGW0-F1
#
_cell.length_a   1.000
_cell.length_b   1.000
_cell.length_c   1.000
_cell.angle_alpha   90.00
_cell.angle_beta   90.00
_cell.angle_gamma   90.00
#
_symmetry.space_group_name_H-M   'P 1'
#
loop_
_entity.id
_entity.type
_entity.pdbx_description
1 polymer ?
#
loop_
_entity_poly.entity_id
_entity_poly.type
_entity_poly.pdbx_seq_one_letter_code
_entity_poly.pdbx_strand_id
1 'polypeptide(L)'
;MNENVQGEGSSSQAAPEASVPFSGTVSIFFSDIRGFTDYTEEFGDEAASRIVHEQDTIVRSQIEAFGGVVVKTQGDSFMVAFSAARGAILCAIAIQRTVAEANRNQAGPRMGIGIGINTGEPIRQEDGDYIGGTVNLAARICAAAGPRQILVAESTRYVAGRIELRRSDGGAVEYIDRGLHELKGFPEAKRLFEVTWHPATFGEPTASAEAPSTGEEEFAFKAAVQRANGVLTRVLGIVHLDDSAFPALLECQAKASELRLAFSRAGGDRRGATAKEVLDQILPFENLLTLTLERETLPEERWAPLDAAVARVFGRPLVNAAARGRLSTGIGTAEKPGHAAAARERVKEPEPAVGARSAVADALAPPPFDERAAGVGWWSAAYAAWSQWKPSGLAWAHALREEIRRYPYLLSVQLRASADHDDGRLAGGYFLLLEHVENLSPGFMRTILERAIDEAGVEPRALGPKLYQLLVDGGRLRETYAAFVRDVIQVAVPTPGMWADAGVVERDDATVLISRPTATVGDPQEQTVQLAELRDRGAQRRFLVTMQPLTSRFFYVTSGKLNTARDVEMRLTANDQPSDRAWYLTVRDSLSVRSDPKLLPVAGVSLPGLGRHHFGVWVAVFNPDPAEVVTCELIVRVKPPGPSSSASRFMRPGGPAR
;
A
#
# COMPACT_ATOMS: atom_id res chain seq x y z
N MET A 1 61.82 -39.38 26.85
CA MET A 1 61.82 -39.25 25.39
C MET A 1 60.41 -38.85 24.97
N ASN A 2 60.31 -37.68 24.34
CA ASN A 2 59.27 -37.12 23.46
C ASN A 2 58.21 -38.10 22.92
N GLU A 3 56.98 -37.76 22.55
CA GLU A 3 56.19 -36.51 22.45
C GLU A 3 54.73 -36.91 22.07
N ASN A 4 53.81 -35.95 22.10
CA ASN A 4 52.47 -35.90 21.47
C ASN A 4 51.21 -36.38 22.23
N VAL A 5 50.81 -35.57 23.21
CA VAL A 5 49.72 -34.56 23.12
C VAL A 5 48.58 -34.77 22.09
N GLN A 6 47.40 -35.07 22.68
CA GLN A 6 46.03 -34.54 22.49
C GLN A 6 45.21 -34.82 21.22
N GLY A 7 43.95 -35.20 21.48
CA GLY A 7 42.84 -35.01 20.56
C GLY A 7 41.55 -35.74 20.94
N GLU A 8 41.11 -35.71 22.20
CA GLU A 8 39.77 -36.19 22.61
C GLU A 8 38.69 -35.26 22.04
N GLY A 9 38.02 -35.72 20.98
CA GLY A 9 36.75 -35.15 20.52
C GLY A 9 35.60 -35.72 21.35
N SER A 10 35.25 -35.03 22.43
CA SER A 10 34.01 -35.26 23.17
C SER A 10 32.82 -35.02 22.25
N SER A 11 32.05 -36.08 21.99
CA SER A 11 30.79 -36.09 21.28
C SER A 11 29.74 -35.31 22.07
N SER A 12 29.64 -34.01 21.80
CA SER A 12 28.49 -33.20 22.20
C SER A 12 27.32 -33.57 21.30
N GLN A 13 26.24 -34.04 21.92
CA GLN A 13 24.97 -34.41 21.32
C GLN A 13 24.51 -33.36 20.31
N ALA A 14 24.22 -33.82 19.10
CA ALA A 14 23.59 -33.03 18.04
C ALA A 14 22.27 -32.44 18.55
N ALA A 15 22.22 -31.12 18.63
CA ALA A 15 20.98 -30.38 18.73
C ALA A 15 20.12 -30.69 17.48
N PRO A 16 18.79 -30.78 17.62
CA PRO A 16 17.93 -31.25 16.56
C PRO A 16 17.98 -30.28 15.37
N GLU A 17 17.94 -30.85 14.15
CA GLU A 17 17.76 -30.13 12.89
C GLU A 17 16.60 -29.13 13.01
N ALA A 18 16.92 -27.84 12.95
CA ALA A 18 15.92 -26.79 12.94
C ALA A 18 15.28 -26.69 11.54
N SER A 19 14.17 -27.41 11.34
CA SER A 19 13.11 -27.07 10.39
C SER A 19 12.69 -25.62 10.61
N VAL A 20 12.70 -24.66 9.66
CA VAL A 20 12.14 -24.65 8.31
C VAL A 20 12.88 -23.56 7.48
N PRO A 21 13.39 -23.79 6.24
CA PRO A 21 13.97 -22.73 5.43
C PRO A 21 13.00 -22.31 4.33
N PHE A 22 12.55 -21.06 4.36
CA PHE A 22 11.36 -20.53 3.68
C PHE A 22 11.12 -21.00 2.23
N SER A 23 9.92 -21.51 1.94
CA SER A 23 9.39 -21.78 0.59
C SER A 23 8.36 -20.71 0.21
N GLY A 24 8.46 -20.11 -0.97
CA GLY A 24 7.57 -19.04 -1.44
C GLY A 24 8.26 -17.69 -1.52
N THR A 25 7.59 -16.61 -1.07
CA THR A 25 8.16 -15.26 -1.08
C THR A 25 9.20 -15.10 0.04
N VAL A 26 10.42 -14.71 -0.34
CA VAL A 26 11.52 -14.39 0.57
C VAL A 26 12.15 -13.05 0.23
N SER A 27 12.78 -12.44 1.22
CA SER A 27 13.55 -11.21 1.08
C SER A 27 15.03 -11.53 1.07
N ILE A 28 15.67 -11.30 -0.07
CA ILE A 28 17.10 -11.50 -0.26
C ILE A 28 17.81 -10.18 0.04
N PHE A 29 18.74 -10.25 0.96
CA PHE A 29 19.58 -9.15 1.43
C PHE A 29 21.01 -9.43 0.98
N PHE A 30 21.65 -8.41 0.41
CA PHE A 30 23.09 -8.37 0.19
C PHE A 30 23.69 -7.18 0.93
N SER A 31 24.86 -7.38 1.52
CA SER A 31 25.71 -6.31 2.03
C SER A 31 27.13 -6.45 1.53
N ASP A 32 27.81 -5.33 1.33
CA ASP A 32 29.17 -5.25 0.80
C ASP A 32 29.91 -4.02 1.37
N ILE A 33 31.21 -4.14 1.64
CA ILE A 33 32.00 -3.02 2.20
C ILE A 33 32.42 -2.09 1.06
N ARG A 34 32.28 -0.77 1.27
CA ARG A 34 32.63 0.24 0.26
C ARG A 34 34.03 0.80 0.52
N GLY A 35 34.83 0.85 -0.55
CA GLY A 35 36.21 1.37 -0.51
C GLY A 35 37.22 0.38 0.07
N PHE A 36 36.86 -0.91 0.19
CA PHE A 36 37.73 -1.93 0.79
C PHE A 36 39.03 -2.16 0.00
N THR A 37 38.95 -2.20 -1.33
CA THR A 37 40.13 -2.37 -2.20
C THR A 37 41.09 -1.19 -2.07
N ASP A 38 40.59 0.03 -2.21
CA ASP A 38 41.38 1.26 -2.07
C ASP A 38 42.03 1.36 -0.67
N TYR A 39 41.29 0.96 0.37
CA TYR A 39 41.82 0.90 1.73
C TYR A 39 42.92 -0.14 1.90
N THR A 40 42.77 -1.31 1.28
CA THR A 40 43.77 -2.40 1.34
C THR A 40 45.06 -1.97 0.65
N GLU A 41 44.96 -1.26 -0.48
CA GLU A 41 46.12 -0.70 -1.19
C GLU A 41 46.82 0.40 -0.39
N GLU A 42 46.07 1.22 0.35
CA GLU A 42 46.62 2.35 1.13
C GLU A 42 47.20 1.95 2.48
N PHE A 43 46.57 1.00 3.20
CA PHE A 43 46.91 0.66 4.59
C PHE A 43 47.42 -0.78 4.80
N GLY A 44 47.43 -1.60 3.75
CA GLY A 44 47.94 -2.97 3.76
C GLY A 44 46.99 -4.03 4.31
N ASP A 45 47.28 -5.30 3.97
CA ASP A 45 46.40 -6.46 4.20
C ASP A 45 46.04 -6.71 5.68
N GLU A 46 46.98 -6.46 6.61
CA GLU A 46 46.73 -6.67 8.05
C GLU A 46 45.73 -5.66 8.62
N ALA A 47 45.79 -4.40 8.17
CA ALA A 47 44.84 -3.37 8.59
C ALA A 47 43.46 -3.62 7.98
N ALA A 48 43.42 -3.99 6.70
CA ALA A 48 42.21 -4.37 5.99
C ALA A 48 41.51 -5.58 6.64
N SER A 49 42.28 -6.61 7.00
CA SER A 49 41.76 -7.82 7.65
C SER A 49 41.11 -7.54 9.01
N ARG A 50 41.63 -6.58 9.79
CA ARG A 50 41.03 -6.21 11.09
C ARG A 50 39.65 -5.59 10.92
N ILE A 51 39.50 -4.70 9.93
CA ILE A 51 38.21 -4.03 9.69
C ILE A 51 37.18 -5.00 9.12
N VAL A 52 37.57 -5.91 8.23
CA VAL A 52 36.68 -6.97 7.73
C VAL A 52 36.19 -7.84 8.88
N HIS A 53 37.07 -8.22 9.81
CA HIS A 53 36.67 -9.06 10.94
C HIS A 53 35.69 -8.36 11.89
N GLU A 54 35.90 -7.07 12.17
CA GLU A 54 34.98 -6.28 13.00
C GLU A 54 33.62 -6.08 12.33
N GLN A 55 33.61 -5.76 11.03
CA GLN A 55 32.37 -5.60 10.27
C GLN A 55 31.62 -6.93 10.09
N ASP A 56 32.31 -8.03 9.80
CA ASP A 56 31.74 -9.39 9.74
C ASP A 56 31.06 -9.75 11.06
N THR A 57 31.70 -9.46 12.19
CA THR A 57 31.14 -9.70 13.54
C THR A 57 29.86 -8.88 13.77
N ILE A 58 29.88 -7.58 13.45
CA ILE A 58 28.71 -6.71 13.58
C ILE A 58 27.57 -7.22 12.70
N VAL A 59 27.84 -7.49 11.42
CA VAL A 59 26.84 -7.92 10.43
C VAL A 59 26.20 -9.24 10.84
N ARG A 60 27.00 -10.25 11.24
CA ARG A 60 26.47 -11.54 11.72
C ARG A 60 25.58 -11.40 12.95
N SER A 61 26.01 -10.60 13.93
CA SER A 61 25.23 -10.38 15.16
C SER A 61 23.84 -9.80 14.87
N GLN A 62 23.74 -8.86 13.93
CA GLN A 62 22.48 -8.25 13.56
C GLN A 62 21.63 -9.20 12.72
N ILE A 63 22.23 -9.94 11.79
CA ILE A 63 21.51 -10.95 10.99
C ILE A 63 20.82 -11.96 11.91
N GLU A 64 21.54 -12.48 12.91
CA GLU A 64 20.99 -13.43 13.88
C GLU A 64 19.87 -12.80 14.72
N ALA A 65 20.09 -11.59 15.25
CA ALA A 65 19.11 -10.88 16.09
C ALA A 65 17.78 -10.59 15.39
N PHE A 66 17.79 -10.43 14.05
CA PHE A 66 16.60 -10.18 13.23
C PHE A 66 16.09 -11.42 12.49
N GLY A 67 16.61 -12.61 12.81
CA GLY A 67 16.14 -13.90 12.28
C GLY A 67 16.46 -14.13 10.80
N GLY A 68 17.54 -13.53 10.30
CA GLY A 68 18.05 -13.78 8.95
C GLY A 68 18.91 -15.05 8.91
N VAL A 69 18.86 -15.76 7.78
CA VAL A 69 19.67 -16.95 7.53
C VAL A 69 20.77 -16.59 6.55
N VAL A 70 22.03 -16.67 6.97
CA VAL A 70 23.18 -16.51 6.07
C VAL A 70 23.19 -17.66 5.09
N VAL A 71 22.98 -17.36 3.80
CA VAL A 71 22.98 -18.36 2.73
C VAL A 71 24.42 -18.66 2.34
N LYS A 72 25.21 -17.61 2.10
CA LYS A 72 26.64 -17.70 1.81
C LYS A 72 27.35 -16.36 2.01
N THR A 73 28.67 -16.43 2.13
CA THR A 73 29.57 -15.28 2.17
C THR A 73 30.60 -15.38 1.06
N GLN A 74 30.94 -14.26 0.43
CA GLN A 74 31.98 -14.18 -0.59
C GLN A 74 32.90 -13.00 -0.26
N GLY A 75 34.07 -13.29 0.32
CA GLY A 75 34.92 -12.25 0.88
C GLY A 75 34.22 -11.53 2.04
N ASP A 76 34.08 -10.22 1.90
CA ASP A 76 33.40 -9.30 2.82
C ASP A 76 31.90 -9.12 2.51
N SER A 77 31.40 -9.72 1.42
CA SER A 77 30.00 -9.68 1.04
C SER A 77 29.17 -10.80 1.68
N PHE A 78 27.97 -10.45 2.16
CA PHE A 78 26.99 -11.40 2.69
C PHE A 78 25.79 -11.56 1.78
N MET A 79 25.31 -12.80 1.61
CA MET A 79 23.98 -13.11 1.07
C MET A 79 23.13 -13.73 2.18
N VAL A 80 22.00 -13.09 2.48
CA VAL A 80 21.13 -13.45 3.61
C VAL A 80 19.69 -13.55 3.12
N ALA A 81 18.96 -14.56 3.61
CA ALA A 81 17.54 -14.73 3.35
C ALA A 81 16.71 -14.44 4.60
N PHE A 82 15.61 -13.70 4.43
CA PHE A 82 14.62 -13.42 5.46
C PHE A 82 13.23 -13.86 4.99
N SER A 83 12.38 -14.30 5.92
CA SER A 83 10.96 -14.60 5.66
C SER A 83 10.10 -13.37 5.39
N ALA A 84 10.54 -12.19 5.82
CA ALA A 84 9.78 -10.96 5.72
C ALA A 84 10.66 -9.77 5.33
N ALA A 85 10.17 -8.94 4.39
CA ALA A 85 10.82 -7.70 3.96
C ALA A 85 11.09 -6.73 5.12
N ARG A 86 10.16 -6.65 6.08
CA ARG A 86 10.33 -5.84 7.29
C ARG A 86 11.55 -6.27 8.11
N GLY A 87 11.77 -7.58 8.29
CA GLY A 87 12.92 -8.10 9.03
C GLY A 87 14.24 -7.73 8.37
N ALA A 88 14.33 -7.90 7.04
CA ALA A 88 15.51 -7.53 6.26
C ALA A 88 15.83 -6.03 6.35
N ILE A 89 14.82 -5.15 6.26
CA ILE A 89 15.01 -3.70 6.37
C ILE A 89 15.44 -3.29 7.79
N LEU A 90 14.81 -3.84 8.83
CA LEU A 90 15.18 -3.54 10.21
C LEU A 90 16.61 -4.00 10.52
N CYS A 91 16.99 -5.19 10.03
CA CYS A 91 18.37 -5.67 10.12
C CYS A 91 19.35 -4.71 9.42
N ALA A 92 19.01 -4.24 8.21
CA ALA A 92 19.84 -3.29 7.47
C ALA A 92 20.06 -1.99 8.26
N ILE A 93 18.99 -1.45 8.85
CA ILE A 93 19.04 -0.24 9.67
C ILE A 93 19.92 -0.46 10.90
N ALA A 94 19.78 -1.60 11.57
CA ALA A 94 20.56 -1.93 12.76
C ALA A 94 22.07 -2.06 12.43
N ILE A 95 22.42 -2.76 11.33
CA ILE A 95 23.80 -2.84 10.83
C ILE A 95 24.37 -1.46 10.61
N GLN A 96 23.66 -0.58 9.89
CA GLN A 96 24.15 0.75 9.61
C GLN A 96 24.37 1.59 10.88
N ARG A 97 23.51 1.44 11.89
CA ARG A 97 23.66 2.13 13.18
C ARG A 97 24.87 1.66 13.96
N THR A 98 25.03 0.35 14.11
CA THR A 98 26.13 -0.24 14.86
C THR A 98 27.47 0.07 14.18
N VAL A 99 27.54 -0.02 12.85
CA VAL A 99 28.74 0.40 12.09
C VAL A 99 29.01 1.89 12.25
N ALA A 100 27.98 2.74 12.21
CA ALA A 100 28.16 4.18 12.45
C ALA A 100 28.61 4.49 13.88
N GLU A 101 28.23 3.68 14.87
CA GLU A 101 28.70 3.80 16.25
C GLU A 101 30.14 3.34 16.42
N ALA A 102 30.50 2.19 15.86
CA ALA A 102 31.88 1.71 15.83
C ALA A 102 32.81 2.75 15.16
N ASN A 103 32.39 3.30 14.02
CA ASN A 103 33.12 4.35 13.29
C ASN A 103 33.26 5.68 14.07
N ARG A 104 32.37 5.99 15.03
CA ARG A 104 32.52 7.19 15.90
C ARG A 104 33.63 7.01 16.93
N ASN A 105 33.89 5.77 17.34
CA ASN A 105 34.82 5.43 18.42
C ASN A 105 36.23 5.09 17.91
N GLN A 106 36.46 5.09 16.59
CA GLN A 106 37.75 4.80 15.96
C GLN A 106 38.43 6.04 15.39
N ALA A 107 39.75 6.12 15.55
CA ALA A 107 40.60 7.07 14.86
C ALA A 107 41.13 6.42 13.56
N GLY A 108 40.49 6.70 12.42
CA GLY A 108 40.90 6.14 11.13
C GLY A 108 39.86 6.32 10.01
N PRO A 109 40.16 5.83 8.78
CA PRO A 109 39.26 5.91 7.63
C PRO A 109 37.95 5.17 7.91
N ARG A 110 36.83 5.83 7.62
CA ARG A 110 35.49 5.33 7.92
C ARG A 110 34.96 4.51 6.74
N MET A 111 35.07 3.19 6.82
CA MET A 111 34.42 2.33 5.83
C MET A 111 32.92 2.25 6.08
N GLY A 112 32.14 2.30 5.00
CA GLY A 112 30.69 2.19 5.03
C GLY A 112 30.22 0.92 4.34
N ILE A 113 29.09 0.39 4.77
CA ILE A 113 28.48 -0.77 4.13
C ILE A 113 27.39 -0.29 3.17
N GLY A 114 27.38 -0.81 1.95
CA GLY A 114 26.25 -0.69 1.02
C GLY A 114 25.34 -1.90 1.17
N ILE A 115 24.02 -1.68 1.21
CA ILE A 115 23.03 -2.75 1.40
C ILE A 115 21.99 -2.70 0.30
N GLY A 116 21.68 -3.86 -0.29
CA GLY A 116 20.63 -4.04 -1.28
C GLY A 116 19.64 -5.13 -0.91
N ILE A 117 18.34 -4.83 -1.00
CA ILE A 117 17.28 -5.79 -0.62
C ILE A 117 16.23 -5.91 -1.72
N ASN A 118 15.96 -7.14 -2.13
CA ASN A 118 14.85 -7.47 -3.03
C ASN A 118 13.96 -8.58 -2.46
N THR A 119 12.65 -8.45 -2.63
CA THR A 119 11.65 -9.42 -2.17
C THR A 119 10.98 -10.05 -3.37
N GLY A 120 10.83 -11.37 -3.36
CA GLY A 120 10.21 -12.13 -4.45
C GLY A 120 10.31 -13.64 -4.20
N GLU A 121 10.17 -14.45 -5.25
CA GLU A 121 10.09 -15.92 -5.16
C GLU A 121 11.28 -16.58 -5.90
N PRO A 122 12.49 -16.57 -5.33
CA PRO A 122 13.62 -17.33 -5.86
C PRO A 122 13.42 -18.84 -5.66
N ILE A 123 14.13 -19.63 -6.46
CA ILE A 123 14.15 -21.09 -6.33
C ILE A 123 15.19 -21.46 -5.28
N ARG A 124 14.77 -22.17 -4.24
CA ARG A 124 15.66 -22.75 -3.23
C ARG A 124 16.26 -24.06 -3.75
N GLN A 125 17.57 -24.22 -3.60
CA GLN A 125 18.32 -25.42 -3.95
C GLN A 125 18.37 -26.41 -2.78
N GLU A 126 18.73 -27.67 -3.07
CA GLU A 126 18.83 -28.74 -2.07
C GLU A 126 19.91 -28.44 -1.01
N ASP A 127 20.99 -27.77 -1.40
CA ASP A 127 22.09 -27.32 -0.54
C ASP A 127 21.75 -26.08 0.31
N GLY A 128 20.56 -25.51 0.14
CA GLY A 128 20.11 -24.31 0.84
C GLY A 128 20.43 -22.99 0.15
N ASP A 129 21.05 -23.00 -1.04
CA ASP A 129 21.26 -21.78 -1.85
C ASP A 129 19.95 -21.27 -2.48
N TYR A 130 19.96 -20.03 -2.94
CA TYR A 130 18.86 -19.44 -3.71
C TYR A 130 19.35 -18.99 -5.09
N ILE A 131 18.58 -19.32 -6.12
CA ILE A 131 18.84 -18.89 -7.49
C ILE A 131 17.63 -18.18 -8.10
N GLY A 132 17.88 -17.28 -9.04
CA GLY A 132 16.85 -16.64 -9.85
C GLY A 132 16.89 -15.12 -9.85
N GLY A 133 15.91 -14.51 -10.53
CA GLY A 133 15.84 -13.07 -10.75
C GLY A 133 15.82 -12.24 -9.46
N THR A 134 15.18 -12.76 -8.40
CA THR A 134 15.10 -12.09 -7.11
C THR A 134 16.49 -11.88 -6.49
N VAL A 135 17.32 -12.93 -6.53
CA VAL A 135 18.70 -12.92 -6.01
C VAL A 135 19.58 -12.01 -6.85
N ASN A 136 19.51 -12.14 -8.18
CA ASN A 136 20.28 -11.32 -9.10
C ASN A 136 19.97 -9.82 -8.94
N LEU A 137 18.71 -9.47 -8.72
CA LEU A 137 18.30 -8.07 -8.54
C LEU A 137 18.79 -7.55 -7.18
N ALA A 138 18.65 -8.30 -6.10
CA ALA A 138 19.18 -7.89 -4.78
C ALA A 138 20.69 -7.60 -4.85
N ALA A 139 21.46 -8.46 -5.52
CA ALA A 139 22.89 -8.25 -5.72
C ALA A 139 23.20 -6.98 -6.52
N ARG A 140 22.43 -6.68 -7.58
CA ARG A 140 22.61 -5.44 -8.37
C ARG A 140 22.19 -4.19 -7.63
N ILE A 141 21.14 -4.26 -6.81
CA ILE A 141 20.73 -3.17 -5.94
C ILE A 141 21.82 -2.89 -4.91
N CYS A 142 22.42 -3.94 -4.32
CA CYS A 142 23.53 -3.79 -3.40
C CYS A 142 24.70 -3.09 -4.08
N ALA A 143 25.10 -3.56 -5.27
CA ALA A 143 26.17 -2.94 -6.05
C ALA A 143 25.91 -1.46 -6.40
N ALA A 144 24.65 -1.04 -6.55
CA ALA A 144 24.27 0.35 -6.78
C ALA A 144 24.23 1.20 -5.48
N ALA A 145 24.17 0.55 -4.31
CA ALA A 145 24.11 1.24 -3.02
C ALA A 145 25.50 1.75 -2.63
N GLY A 146 25.60 3.07 -2.40
CA GLY A 146 26.79 3.73 -1.90
C GLY A 146 27.09 3.43 -0.42
N PRO A 147 28.18 3.98 0.14
CA PRO A 147 28.54 3.80 1.54
C PRO A 147 27.43 4.34 2.46
N ARG A 148 27.03 3.52 3.44
CA ARG A 148 25.94 3.80 4.40
C ARG A 148 24.54 3.87 3.80
N GLN A 149 24.39 3.45 2.55
CA GLN A 149 23.12 3.49 1.85
C GLN A 149 22.43 2.13 1.92
N ILE A 150 21.12 2.16 2.17
CA ILE A 150 20.24 0.99 2.07
C ILE A 150 19.32 1.25 0.89
N LEU A 151 19.49 0.49 -0.19
CA LEU A 151 18.60 0.52 -1.33
C LEU A 151 17.70 -0.72 -1.33
N VAL A 152 16.43 -0.49 -1.63
CA VAL A 152 15.44 -1.56 -1.74
C VAL A 152 14.70 -1.47 -3.06
N ALA A 153 14.34 -2.63 -3.61
CA ALA A 153 13.44 -2.70 -4.75
C ALA A 153 12.05 -2.17 -4.39
N GLU A 154 11.30 -1.73 -5.40
CA GLU A 154 9.89 -1.37 -5.25
C GLU A 154 9.04 -2.48 -4.60
N SER A 155 9.29 -3.75 -4.97
CA SER A 155 8.64 -4.91 -4.36
C SER A 155 8.89 -5.01 -2.86
N THR A 156 10.14 -4.82 -2.43
CA THR A 156 10.53 -4.83 -1.02
C THR A 156 9.85 -3.70 -0.25
N ARG A 157 9.85 -2.47 -0.77
CA ARG A 157 9.13 -1.33 -0.16
C ARG A 157 7.64 -1.63 -0.02
N TYR A 158 7.04 -2.16 -1.08
CA TYR A 158 5.59 -2.42 -1.13
C TYR A 158 5.18 -3.51 -0.14
N VAL A 159 5.92 -4.62 -0.08
CA VAL A 159 5.66 -5.73 0.85
C VAL A 159 5.95 -5.33 2.30
N ALA A 160 7.01 -4.56 2.53
CA ALA A 160 7.36 -4.09 3.87
C ALA A 160 6.36 -3.10 4.46
N GLY A 161 5.69 -2.32 3.60
CA GLY A 161 4.75 -1.29 4.02
C GLY A 161 5.39 -0.24 4.93
N ARG A 162 4.57 0.38 5.77
CA ARG A 162 5.05 1.33 6.79
C ARG A 162 5.72 0.55 7.92
N ILE A 163 6.99 0.87 8.20
CA ILE A 163 7.72 0.31 9.33
C ILE A 163 7.86 1.41 10.39
N GLU A 164 7.34 1.14 11.59
CA GLU A 164 7.55 1.98 12.75
C GLU A 164 8.76 1.49 13.55
N LEU A 165 9.66 2.42 13.90
CA LEU A 165 10.74 2.26 14.86
C LEU A 165 10.31 2.90 16.19
N ARG A 166 11.03 2.58 17.27
CA ARG A 166 10.79 3.25 18.56
C ARG A 166 11.06 4.76 18.40
N ARG A 167 10.42 5.59 19.24
CA ARG A 167 10.58 7.06 19.18
C ARG A 167 12.03 7.52 19.34
N SER A 168 12.82 6.83 20.15
CA SER A 168 14.27 7.04 20.30
C SER A 168 15.09 6.72 19.05
N ASP A 169 14.49 5.99 18.11
CA ASP A 169 15.11 5.42 16.91
C ASP A 169 14.65 6.15 15.62
N GLY A 170 14.16 7.38 15.71
CA GLY A 170 13.83 8.20 14.53
C GLY A 170 12.42 8.03 13.97
N GLY A 171 11.50 7.37 14.69
CA GLY A 171 10.09 7.33 14.31
C GLY A 171 9.78 6.29 13.23
N ALA A 172 9.20 6.70 12.09
CA ALA A 172 8.90 5.76 11.01
C ALA A 172 10.04 5.70 9.99
N VAL A 173 10.29 4.52 9.44
CA VAL A 173 11.20 4.35 8.30
C VAL A 173 10.63 5.11 7.10
N GLU A 174 11.40 6.05 6.55
CA GLU A 174 11.03 6.72 5.31
C GLU A 174 11.70 6.06 4.11
N TYR A 175 10.98 6.07 2.99
CA TYR A 175 11.46 5.54 1.72
C TYR A 175 11.54 6.69 0.72
N ILE A 176 12.76 7.15 0.45
CA ILE A 176 13.02 8.16 -0.57
C ILE A 176 13.06 7.47 -1.92
N ASP A 177 12.21 7.90 -2.84
CA ASP A 177 12.25 7.43 -4.22
C ASP A 177 13.51 7.98 -4.91
N ARG A 178 14.37 7.09 -5.39
CA ARG A 178 15.56 7.44 -6.15
C ARG A 178 15.34 7.34 -7.66
N GLY A 179 14.11 7.02 -8.08
CA GLY A 179 13.73 6.93 -9.48
C GLY A 179 14.19 5.63 -10.12
N LEU A 180 14.24 5.63 -11.45
CA LEU A 180 14.60 4.48 -12.27
C LEU A 180 16.12 4.39 -12.44
N HIS A 181 16.70 3.22 -12.11
CA HIS A 181 18.12 2.93 -12.27
C HIS A 181 18.33 1.80 -13.29
N GLU A 182 19.23 2.02 -14.25
CA GLU A 182 19.69 0.95 -15.14
C GLU A 182 20.65 0.03 -14.38
N LEU A 183 20.26 -1.24 -14.22
CA LEU A 183 21.03 -2.23 -13.48
C LEU A 183 21.60 -3.28 -14.44
N LYS A 184 22.90 -3.54 -14.35
CA LYS A 184 23.60 -4.51 -15.21
C LYS A 184 22.92 -5.88 -15.22
N GLY A 185 22.54 -6.35 -16.40
CA GLY A 185 21.89 -7.66 -16.59
C GLY A 185 20.35 -7.60 -16.52
N PHE A 186 19.77 -6.41 -16.35
CA PHE A 186 18.34 -6.17 -16.46
C PHE A 186 18.04 -5.31 -17.69
N PRO A 187 17.11 -5.70 -18.57
CA PRO A 187 16.78 -4.95 -19.78
C PRO A 187 15.96 -3.68 -19.50
N GLU A 188 15.38 -3.57 -18.31
CA GLU A 188 14.56 -2.44 -17.88
C GLU A 188 15.18 -1.77 -16.65
N ALA A 189 15.13 -0.44 -16.62
CA ALA A 189 15.48 0.32 -15.44
C ALA A 189 14.55 -0.05 -14.27
N LYS A 190 15.12 -0.25 -13.09
CA LYS A 190 14.40 -0.66 -11.88
C LYS A 190 14.26 0.52 -10.95
N ARG A 191 13.06 0.73 -10.41
CA ARG A 191 12.82 1.80 -9.45
C ARG A 191 13.38 1.40 -8.10
N LEU A 192 14.27 2.24 -7.56
CA LEU A 192 14.91 1.99 -6.27
C LEU A 192 14.43 2.99 -5.25
N PHE A 193 14.31 2.52 -4.01
CA PHE A 193 14.00 3.36 -2.87
C PHE A 193 15.14 3.30 -1.88
N GLU A 194 15.55 4.46 -1.41
CA GLU A 194 16.47 4.53 -0.29
C GLU A 194 15.69 4.50 1.02
N VAL A 195 16.11 3.62 1.90
CA VAL A 195 15.60 3.54 3.27
C VAL A 195 16.40 4.52 4.12
N THR A 196 15.75 5.58 4.61
CA THR A 196 16.41 6.51 5.53
C THR A 196 16.28 6.01 6.96
N TRP A 197 17.38 6.16 7.69
CA TRP A 197 17.51 5.68 9.07
C TRP A 197 18.11 6.74 10.00
N HIS A 198 18.26 7.96 9.49
CA HIS A 198 18.68 9.17 10.20
C HIS A 198 17.68 10.32 9.94
N PRO A 199 17.46 11.22 10.91
CA PRO A 199 16.71 12.45 10.68
C PRO A 199 17.47 13.33 9.68
N ALA A 200 16.77 13.85 8.67
CA ALA A 200 17.36 14.68 7.62
C ALA A 200 18.10 15.89 8.21
N THR A 201 19.42 15.88 8.13
CA THR A 201 20.25 17.07 8.33
C THR A 201 20.60 17.58 6.93
N PHE A 202 19.96 18.66 6.50
CA PHE A 202 20.35 19.37 5.29
C PHE A 202 21.69 20.08 5.53
N GLY A 203 22.65 19.89 4.62
CA GLY A 203 23.79 20.80 4.45
C GLY A 203 25.09 20.11 4.11
N GLU A 204 25.35 19.91 2.82
CA GLU A 204 26.60 20.37 2.20
C GLU A 204 26.36 20.61 0.69
N PRO A 205 26.75 21.78 0.14
CA PRO A 205 26.50 22.13 -1.25
C PRO A 205 27.58 21.55 -2.18
N THR A 206 27.19 20.65 -3.07
CA THR A 206 27.97 20.45 -4.30
C THR A 206 27.56 21.49 -5.32
N ALA A 207 28.43 22.49 -5.49
CA ALA A 207 28.32 23.56 -6.46
C ALA A 207 28.28 23.02 -7.90
N SER A 208 27.29 23.50 -8.67
CA SER A 208 27.39 23.91 -10.09
C SER A 208 25.98 24.27 -10.55
N ALA A 209 25.63 25.56 -10.51
CA ALA A 209 24.35 26.09 -10.92
C ALA A 209 24.43 26.66 -12.34
N GLU A 210 23.61 26.13 -13.25
CA GLU A 210 23.10 26.87 -14.41
C GLU A 210 21.62 27.16 -14.18
N ALA A 211 21.15 28.32 -14.68
CA ALA A 211 19.82 28.85 -14.37
C ALA A 211 18.69 27.95 -14.91
N PRO A 212 17.57 27.79 -14.17
CA PRO A 212 16.54 26.81 -14.49
C PRO A 212 15.81 27.11 -15.80
N SER A 213 15.69 26.10 -16.65
CA SER A 213 14.85 26.14 -17.85
C SER A 213 13.36 26.17 -17.48
N THR A 214 12.49 26.55 -18.43
CA THR A 214 11.02 26.64 -18.24
C THR A 214 10.36 25.35 -17.73
N GLY A 215 11.02 24.19 -17.87
CA GLY A 215 10.57 22.91 -17.31
C GLY A 215 10.89 22.73 -15.81
N GLU A 216 11.96 23.35 -15.32
CA GLU A 216 12.34 23.30 -13.90
C GLU A 216 11.45 24.21 -13.06
N GLU A 217 10.99 25.35 -13.58
CA GLU A 217 9.97 26.18 -12.91
C GLU A 217 8.63 25.43 -12.79
N GLU A 218 8.24 24.66 -13.81
CA GLU A 218 7.04 23.83 -13.77
C GLU A 218 7.18 22.66 -12.79
N PHE A 219 8.36 22.04 -12.72
CA PHE A 219 8.66 21.01 -11.74
C PHE A 219 8.68 21.56 -10.31
N ALA A 220 9.33 22.71 -10.10
CA ALA A 220 9.36 23.40 -8.81
C ALA A 220 7.96 23.82 -8.35
N PHE A 221 7.12 24.30 -9.28
CA PHE A 221 5.72 24.63 -8.99
C PHE A 221 4.92 23.39 -8.59
N LYS A 222 5.03 22.28 -9.34
CA LYS A 222 4.36 21.01 -9.00
C LYS A 222 4.83 20.45 -7.65
N ALA A 223 6.13 20.50 -7.37
CA ALA A 223 6.69 20.10 -6.09
C ALA A 223 6.20 20.99 -4.93
N ALA A 224 6.14 22.31 -5.13
CA ALA A 224 5.60 23.25 -4.17
C ALA A 224 4.11 22.98 -3.88
N VAL A 225 3.30 22.70 -4.91
CA VAL A 225 1.88 22.32 -4.75
C VAL A 225 1.73 20.98 -4.03
N GLN A 226 2.59 19.99 -4.31
CA GLN A 226 2.57 18.69 -3.62
C GLN A 226 2.92 18.84 -2.14
N ARG A 227 3.94 19.64 -1.81
CA ARG A 227 4.31 19.99 -0.44
C ARG A 227 3.18 20.73 0.27
N ALA A 228 2.58 21.73 -0.40
CA ALA A 228 1.45 22.49 0.12
C ALA A 228 0.27 21.58 0.48
N ASN A 229 -0.10 20.65 -0.40
CA ASN A 229 -1.15 19.68 -0.11
C ASN A 229 -0.82 18.78 1.09
N GLY A 230 0.44 18.38 1.25
CA GLY A 230 0.90 17.60 2.41
C GLY A 230 0.79 18.37 3.72
N VAL A 231 1.26 19.62 3.75
CA VAL A 231 1.18 20.51 4.92
C VAL A 231 -0.27 20.78 5.29
N LEU A 232 -1.11 21.20 4.34
CA LEU A 232 -2.51 21.52 4.57
C LEU A 232 -3.31 20.29 5.02
N THR A 233 -3.00 19.09 4.50
CA THR A 233 -3.62 17.84 4.97
C THR A 233 -3.27 17.54 6.43
N ARG A 234 -2.04 17.79 6.86
CA ARG A 234 -1.63 17.62 8.26
C ARG A 234 -2.31 18.63 9.18
N VAL A 235 -2.49 19.88 8.75
CA VAL A 235 -3.23 20.90 9.51
C VAL A 235 -4.71 20.54 9.67
N LEU A 236 -5.34 20.01 8.61
CA LEU A 236 -6.73 19.53 8.67
C LEU A 236 -6.90 18.33 9.61
N GLY A 237 -5.81 17.60 9.91
CA GLY A 237 -5.78 16.51 10.89
C GLY A 237 -5.44 16.94 12.32
N ILE A 238 -5.24 18.23 12.59
CA ILE A 238 -5.06 18.75 13.95
C ILE A 238 -6.41 18.72 14.67
N VAL A 239 -6.41 18.22 15.89
CA VAL A 239 -7.54 18.26 16.81
C VAL A 239 -7.15 19.03 18.06
N HIS A 240 -8.10 19.77 18.63
CA HIS A 240 -7.91 20.36 19.96
C HIS A 240 -8.37 19.36 21.02
N LEU A 241 -7.46 18.95 21.89
CA LEU A 241 -7.63 17.83 22.82
C LEU A 241 -8.76 18.02 23.84
N ASP A 242 -9.07 19.27 24.21
CA ASP A 242 -10.10 19.56 25.21
C ASP A 242 -11.40 20.13 24.63
N ASP A 243 -11.41 20.53 23.36
CA ASP A 243 -12.51 21.29 22.78
C ASP A 243 -12.55 21.06 21.27
N SER A 244 -13.32 20.08 20.83
CA SER A 244 -13.48 19.74 19.42
C SER A 244 -14.11 20.86 18.59
N ALA A 245 -14.71 21.88 19.23
CA ALA A 245 -15.31 23.04 18.58
C ALA A 245 -14.45 24.31 18.71
N PHE A 246 -13.18 24.19 19.08
CA PHE A 246 -12.29 25.32 19.35
C PHE A 246 -12.22 26.31 18.15
N PRO A 247 -12.81 27.52 18.26
CA PRO A 247 -13.06 28.38 17.10
C PRO A 247 -11.80 28.78 16.31
N ALA A 248 -10.70 29.05 17.00
CA ALA A 248 -9.46 29.46 16.35
C ALA A 248 -8.80 28.33 15.53
N LEU A 249 -9.02 27.07 15.90
CA LEU A 249 -8.57 25.93 15.11
C LEU A 249 -9.49 25.70 13.90
N LEU A 250 -10.81 25.82 14.09
CA LEU A 250 -11.78 25.72 12.99
C LEU A 250 -11.56 26.81 11.93
N GLU A 251 -11.29 28.06 12.34
CA GLU A 251 -10.94 29.15 11.42
C GLU A 251 -9.62 28.89 10.67
N CYS A 252 -8.61 28.33 11.35
CA CYS A 252 -7.36 27.91 10.72
C CYS A 252 -7.58 26.81 9.68
N GLN A 253 -8.42 25.81 10.01
CA GLN A 253 -8.75 24.69 9.13
C GLN A 253 -9.64 25.10 7.95
N ALA A 254 -10.52 26.09 8.13
CA ALA A 254 -11.28 26.70 7.04
C ALA A 254 -10.33 27.37 6.03
N LYS A 255 -9.39 28.21 6.51
CA LYS A 255 -8.34 28.82 5.67
C LYS A 255 -7.47 27.76 4.97
N ALA A 256 -7.12 26.66 5.65
CA ALA A 256 -6.35 25.57 5.06
C ALA A 256 -7.13 24.83 3.95
N SER A 257 -8.44 24.65 4.14
CA SER A 257 -9.34 24.03 3.15
C SER A 257 -9.52 24.90 1.91
N GLU A 258 -9.72 26.22 2.09
CA GLU A 258 -9.83 27.19 1.00
C GLU A 258 -8.54 27.24 0.16
N LEU A 259 -7.38 27.30 0.82
CA LEU A 259 -6.08 27.34 0.16
C LEU A 259 -5.79 26.03 -0.60
N ARG A 260 -6.15 24.88 -0.02
CA ARG A 260 -6.02 23.57 -0.67
C ARG A 260 -6.92 23.47 -1.92
N LEU A 261 -8.14 23.99 -1.85
CA LEU A 261 -9.04 24.05 -3.00
C LEU A 261 -8.51 25.00 -4.09
N ALA A 262 -7.90 26.12 -3.71
CA ALA A 262 -7.25 27.05 -4.64
C ALA A 262 -6.09 26.38 -5.39
N PHE A 263 -5.21 25.63 -4.70
CA PHE A 263 -4.13 24.87 -5.34
C PHE A 263 -4.62 23.71 -6.21
N SER A 264 -5.74 23.08 -5.85
CA SER A 264 -6.37 22.06 -6.70
C SER A 264 -6.94 22.63 -8.00
N ARG A 265 -7.36 23.91 -8.01
CA ARG A 265 -7.89 24.60 -9.21
C ARG A 265 -6.79 25.23 -10.06
N ALA A 266 -5.72 25.73 -9.44
CA ALA A 266 -4.55 26.30 -10.12
C ALA A 266 -3.78 25.27 -10.98
N GLY A 267 -3.97 23.97 -10.73
CA GLY A 267 -3.43 22.89 -11.58
C GLY A 267 -4.01 22.83 -13.00
N GLY A 268 -5.07 23.61 -13.31
CA GLY A 268 -5.74 23.61 -14.61
C GLY A 268 -5.58 24.88 -15.46
N ASP A 269 -5.24 26.04 -14.87
CA ASP A 269 -5.21 27.31 -15.60
C ASP A 269 -4.00 28.16 -15.18
N ARG A 270 -3.04 28.37 -16.11
CA ARG A 270 -1.81 29.15 -15.87
C ARG A 270 -2.13 30.65 -15.75
N ARG A 271 -2.59 31.09 -14.59
CA ARG A 271 -2.55 32.51 -14.22
C ARG A 271 -2.08 32.70 -12.78
N GLY A 272 -0.77 32.89 -12.64
CA GLY A 272 -0.24 33.91 -11.73
C GLY A 272 0.51 33.48 -10.47
N ALA A 273 0.56 32.19 -10.09
CA ALA A 273 1.27 31.78 -8.87
C ALA A 273 2.63 31.13 -9.15
N THR A 274 3.70 31.61 -8.53
CA THR A 274 5.05 31.01 -8.59
C THR A 274 5.24 29.94 -7.50
N ALA A 275 6.21 29.03 -7.66
CA ALA A 275 6.53 28.02 -6.64
C ALA A 275 6.83 28.66 -5.27
N LYS A 276 7.50 29.81 -5.28
CA LYS A 276 7.79 30.61 -4.09
C LYS A 276 6.52 31.14 -3.44
N GLU A 277 5.58 31.68 -4.22
CA GLU A 277 4.30 32.17 -3.68
C GLU A 277 3.44 31.06 -3.07
N VAL A 278 3.51 29.83 -3.60
CA VAL A 278 2.85 28.66 -3.01
C VAL A 278 3.47 28.33 -1.65
N LEU A 279 4.80 28.32 -1.56
CA LEU A 279 5.54 28.05 -0.33
C LEU A 279 5.31 29.15 0.74
N ASP A 280 5.32 30.41 0.32
CA ASP A 280 5.07 31.55 1.21
C ASP A 280 3.64 31.52 1.79
N GLN A 281 2.65 31.06 1.01
CA GLN A 281 1.26 30.89 1.46
C GLN A 281 1.08 29.75 2.48
N ILE A 282 1.89 28.69 2.42
CA ILE A 282 1.81 27.57 3.39
C ILE A 282 2.71 27.75 4.61
N LEU A 283 3.66 28.68 4.59
CA LEU A 283 4.63 28.90 5.67
C LEU A 283 3.98 29.11 7.06
N PRO A 284 2.88 29.89 7.22
CA PRO A 284 2.22 30.01 8.52
C PRO A 284 1.68 28.67 9.05
N PHE A 285 1.24 27.78 8.16
CA PHE A 285 0.73 26.45 8.50
C PHE A 285 1.86 25.48 8.86
N GLU A 286 3.01 25.56 8.16
CA GLU A 286 4.22 24.84 8.54
C GLU A 286 4.68 25.27 9.94
N ASN A 287 4.71 26.58 10.21
CA ASN A 287 5.09 27.11 11.53
C ASN A 287 4.15 26.63 12.64
N LEU A 288 2.84 26.53 12.38
CA LEU A 288 1.88 25.97 13.33
C LEU A 288 2.15 24.49 13.61
N LEU A 289 2.43 23.69 12.57
CA LEU A 289 2.80 22.28 12.72
C LEU A 289 4.10 22.14 13.52
N THR A 290 5.09 23.01 13.29
CA THR A 290 6.33 23.04 14.05
C THR A 290 6.08 23.37 15.53
N LEU A 291 5.29 24.41 15.84
CA LEU A 291 4.91 24.73 17.22
C LEU A 291 4.12 23.60 17.91
N THR A 292 3.38 22.80 17.14
CA THR A 292 2.55 21.71 17.67
C THR A 292 3.34 20.41 17.86
N LEU A 293 4.18 20.04 16.88
CA LEU A 293 4.85 18.74 16.81
C LEU A 293 6.22 18.74 17.47
N GLU A 294 6.93 19.86 17.44
CA GLU A 294 8.28 19.99 17.98
C GLU A 294 8.29 20.75 19.32
N ARG A 295 7.12 20.95 19.94
CA ARG A 295 6.94 21.75 21.17
C ARG A 295 7.96 21.46 22.27
N GLU A 296 8.23 20.18 22.51
CA GLU A 296 9.10 19.73 23.61
C GLU A 296 10.59 19.77 23.24
N THR A 297 10.91 19.89 21.95
CA THR A 297 12.27 19.85 21.40
C THR A 297 12.71 21.18 20.82
N LEU A 298 11.84 22.20 20.82
CA LEU A 298 12.11 23.50 20.24
C LEU A 298 12.95 24.37 21.20
N PRO A 299 14.11 24.88 20.77
CA PRO A 299 14.88 25.86 21.54
C PRO A 299 14.08 27.15 21.71
N GLU A 300 14.20 27.81 22.86
CA GLU A 300 13.49 29.05 23.19
C GLU A 300 13.75 30.17 22.16
N GLU A 301 14.98 30.25 21.63
CA GLU A 301 15.39 31.19 20.58
C GLU A 301 14.63 31.00 19.25
N ARG A 302 14.20 29.76 18.94
CA ARG A 302 13.40 29.45 17.74
C ARG A 302 11.90 29.52 18.00
N TRP A 303 11.46 29.47 19.26
CA TRP A 303 10.06 29.53 19.65
C TRP A 303 9.45 30.93 19.42
N ALA A 304 10.11 31.99 19.90
CA ALA A 304 9.56 33.34 19.86
C ALA A 304 9.26 33.87 18.44
N PRO A 305 10.10 33.64 17.41
CA PRO A 305 9.78 34.03 16.03
C PRO A 305 8.60 33.25 15.44
N LEU A 306 8.49 31.95 15.74
CA LEU A 306 7.39 31.10 15.28
C LEU A 306 6.07 31.48 15.94
N ASP A 307 6.08 31.72 17.26
CA ASP A 307 4.95 32.22 18.03
C ASP A 307 4.38 33.50 17.42
N ALA A 308 5.25 34.50 17.18
CA ALA A 308 4.84 35.77 16.58
C ALA A 308 4.30 35.59 15.15
N ALA A 309 4.91 34.72 14.34
CA ALA A 309 4.49 34.46 12.97
C ALA A 309 3.10 33.80 12.90
N VAL A 310 2.84 32.81 13.76
CA VAL A 310 1.54 32.09 13.82
C VAL A 310 0.46 32.98 14.45
N ALA A 311 0.79 33.74 15.50
CA ALA A 311 -0.15 34.65 16.16
C ALA A 311 -0.65 35.76 15.21
N ARG A 312 0.21 36.23 14.30
CA ARG A 312 -0.14 37.25 13.30
C ARG A 312 -1.18 36.76 12.27
N VAL A 313 -1.20 35.45 11.95
CA VAL A 313 -2.03 34.89 10.88
C VAL A 313 -3.30 34.20 11.41
N PHE A 314 -3.18 33.50 12.54
CA PHE A 314 -4.26 32.69 13.12
C PHE A 314 -4.70 33.14 14.52
N GLY A 315 -4.08 34.21 15.05
CA GLY A 315 -4.42 34.75 16.36
C GLY A 315 -3.71 34.06 17.53
N ARG A 316 -3.63 34.78 18.66
CA ARG A 316 -3.01 34.29 19.90
C ARG A 316 -3.69 33.06 20.53
N PRO A 317 -5.03 32.86 20.43
CA PRO A 317 -5.66 31.66 21.01
C PRO A 317 -5.09 30.35 20.48
N LEU A 318 -4.79 30.25 19.17
CA LEU A 318 -4.24 29.04 18.56
C LEU A 318 -2.81 28.75 19.01
N VAL A 319 -2.00 29.81 19.13
CA VAL A 319 -0.62 29.73 19.64
C VAL A 319 -0.60 29.31 21.12
N ASN A 320 -1.49 29.87 21.93
CA ASN A 320 -1.63 29.49 23.34
C ASN A 320 -2.04 28.02 23.48
N ALA A 321 -2.93 27.53 22.60
CA ALA A 321 -3.32 26.12 22.57
C ALA A 321 -2.14 25.21 22.18
N ALA A 322 -1.35 25.60 21.17
CA ALA A 322 -0.12 24.88 20.78
C ALA A 322 0.92 24.85 21.91
N ALA A 323 1.20 26.02 22.52
CA ALA A 323 2.14 26.16 23.64
C ALA A 323 1.74 25.29 24.84
N ARG A 324 0.44 25.20 25.13
CA ARG A 324 -0.11 24.36 26.20
C ARG A 324 -0.23 22.88 25.82
N GLY A 325 0.12 22.51 24.59
CA GLY A 325 -0.01 21.14 24.06
C GLY A 325 -1.44 20.64 23.97
N ARG A 326 -2.39 21.57 23.79
CA ARG A 326 -3.80 21.24 23.61
C ARG A 326 -4.16 21.00 22.15
N LEU A 327 -3.19 21.10 21.23
CA LEU A 327 -3.34 20.70 19.84
C LEU A 327 -2.57 19.39 19.61
N SER A 328 -3.19 18.45 18.91
CA SER A 328 -2.60 17.16 18.58
C SER A 328 -2.94 16.78 17.14
N THR A 329 -2.01 16.17 16.41
CA THR A 329 -2.32 15.50 15.15
C THR A 329 -2.73 14.08 15.48
N GLY A 330 -4.02 13.76 15.37
CA GLY A 330 -4.66 12.61 16.01
C GLY A 330 -3.93 11.26 15.83
N ILE A 331 -3.04 10.93 16.77
CA ILE A 331 -2.59 9.59 17.16
C ILE A 331 -2.25 9.65 18.66
N GLY A 332 -3.21 9.29 19.51
CA GLY A 332 -3.05 9.27 20.97
C GLY A 332 -3.94 8.18 21.59
N THR A 333 -3.29 7.19 22.18
CA THR A 333 -3.81 5.99 22.86
C THR A 333 -4.64 6.28 24.11
N ALA A 334 -5.71 5.50 24.34
CA ALA A 334 -6.41 5.39 25.63
C ALA A 334 -5.88 4.19 26.46
N GLU A 335 -5.11 4.51 27.51
CA GLU A 335 -5.03 3.97 28.91
C GLU A 335 -4.93 2.45 29.24
N LYS A 336 -4.19 1.97 30.27
CA LYS A 336 -4.13 2.32 31.73
C LYS A 336 -3.04 1.45 32.49
N PRO A 337 -2.92 1.37 33.85
CA PRO A 337 -2.39 2.28 34.88
C PRO A 337 -1.12 1.79 35.66
N GLY A 338 -0.47 2.70 36.41
CA GLY A 338 0.23 2.40 37.68
C GLY A 338 1.77 2.46 37.71
N HIS A 339 2.34 3.56 38.24
CA HIS A 339 3.27 3.61 39.39
C HIS A 339 3.62 5.07 39.73
N ALA A 340 3.67 5.36 41.03
CA ALA A 340 3.78 6.68 41.63
C ALA A 340 5.23 7.21 41.72
N ALA A 341 5.40 8.52 41.50
CA ALA A 341 6.38 9.45 42.10
C ALA A 341 6.30 10.77 41.31
N ALA A 342 6.30 12.00 41.82
CA ALA A 342 6.28 12.57 43.16
C ALA A 342 5.74 14.01 43.03
N ALA A 343 5.17 14.52 44.11
CA ALA A 343 4.49 15.81 44.22
C ALA A 343 5.33 17.04 43.81
N ARG A 344 4.72 17.97 43.04
CA ARG A 344 4.92 19.42 43.18
C ARG A 344 3.58 20.16 43.01
N GLU A 345 3.37 21.11 43.92
CA GLU A 345 2.11 21.76 44.29
C GLU A 345 1.78 22.99 43.40
N ARG A 346 0.47 23.33 43.35
CA ARG A 346 -0.18 24.63 43.03
C ARG A 346 -0.31 25.04 41.53
N VAL A 347 -1.40 25.65 41.03
CA VAL A 347 -2.50 26.48 41.60
C VAL A 347 -3.85 26.13 40.90
N LYS A 348 -4.96 26.33 41.63
CA LYS A 348 -6.36 26.06 41.26
C LYS A 348 -7.01 27.30 40.58
N GLU A 349 -7.59 27.13 39.39
CA GLU A 349 -8.55 28.07 38.78
C GLU A 349 -9.79 27.29 38.26
N PRO A 350 -10.98 27.93 38.19
CA PRO A 350 -12.27 27.23 38.31
C PRO A 350 -12.70 26.53 37.01
N GLU A 351 -13.22 25.31 37.16
CA GLU A 351 -13.80 24.50 36.07
C GLU A 351 -15.15 25.06 35.59
N PRO A 352 -15.42 25.13 34.27
CA PRO A 352 -16.78 25.07 33.75
C PRO A 352 -17.23 23.61 33.60
N ALA A 353 -18.52 23.40 33.85
CA ALA A 353 -19.18 22.11 34.10
C ALA A 353 -18.89 21.00 33.06
N VAL A 354 -18.52 19.82 33.59
CA VAL A 354 -18.18 18.54 32.93
C VAL A 354 -19.34 17.93 32.11
N GLY A 355 -20.57 18.46 32.19
CA GLY A 355 -21.75 17.87 31.56
C GLY A 355 -21.82 17.98 30.02
N ALA A 356 -21.16 18.96 29.40
CA ALA A 356 -21.34 19.23 27.96
C ALA A 356 -20.36 18.49 27.04
N ARG A 357 -19.18 18.10 27.54
CA ARG A 357 -18.09 17.51 26.73
C ARG A 357 -18.25 16.00 26.49
N SER A 358 -18.95 15.28 27.36
CA SER A 358 -19.25 13.84 27.16
C SER A 358 -20.27 13.63 26.02
N ALA A 359 -21.22 14.54 25.85
CA ALA A 359 -22.32 14.37 24.90
C ALA A 359 -21.91 14.42 23.42
N VAL A 360 -20.77 15.05 23.09
CA VAL A 360 -20.32 15.26 21.70
C VAL A 360 -19.43 14.12 21.21
N ALA A 361 -18.64 13.50 22.10
CA ALA A 361 -17.82 12.33 21.77
C ALA A 361 -18.68 11.06 21.62
N ASP A 362 -19.71 10.90 22.46
CA ASP A 362 -20.71 9.82 22.32
C ASP A 362 -21.56 9.97 21.04
N ALA A 363 -21.66 11.18 20.48
CA ALA A 363 -22.43 11.44 19.27
C ALA A 363 -21.77 10.92 17.98
N LEU A 364 -20.45 10.63 17.97
CA LEU A 364 -19.68 10.28 16.76
C LEU A 364 -19.19 8.82 16.71
N ALA A 365 -19.31 8.05 17.79
CA ALA A 365 -19.07 6.61 17.74
C ALA A 365 -20.26 5.89 17.05
N PRO A 366 -20.02 4.82 16.27
CA PRO A 366 -21.11 3.96 15.84
C PRO A 366 -21.81 3.43 17.09
N PRO A 367 -23.15 3.54 17.20
CA PRO A 367 -23.82 3.07 18.39
C PRO A 367 -23.62 1.54 18.52
N PRO A 368 -23.55 1.02 19.76
CA PRO A 368 -23.44 -0.42 19.97
C PRO A 368 -24.59 -1.14 19.26
N PHE A 369 -24.36 -2.41 18.94
CA PHE A 369 -25.39 -3.22 18.30
C PHE A 369 -26.70 -3.19 19.09
N ASP A 370 -27.80 -2.90 18.42
CA ASP A 370 -29.13 -2.85 19.02
C ASP A 370 -29.78 -4.24 18.97
N GLU A 371 -30.02 -4.82 20.14
CA GLU A 371 -30.57 -6.18 20.26
C GLU A 371 -31.95 -6.34 19.62
N ARG A 372 -32.71 -5.25 19.40
CA ARG A 372 -34.00 -5.31 18.70
C ARG A 372 -33.85 -5.77 17.26
N ALA A 373 -32.66 -5.65 16.67
CA ALA A 373 -32.37 -6.11 15.31
C ALA A 373 -31.71 -7.50 15.25
N ALA A 374 -31.53 -8.20 16.38
CA ALA A 374 -30.81 -9.48 16.45
C ALA A 374 -31.41 -10.60 15.59
N GLY A 375 -32.73 -10.55 15.34
CA GLY A 375 -33.39 -11.52 14.48
C GLY A 375 -33.16 -11.31 12.97
N VAL A 376 -32.60 -10.17 12.55
CA VAL A 376 -32.28 -9.89 11.14
C VAL A 376 -30.82 -10.26 10.87
N GLY A 377 -30.57 -11.54 10.58
CA GLY A 377 -29.22 -12.13 10.55
C GLY A 377 -28.18 -11.38 9.70
N TRP A 378 -28.57 -10.91 8.51
CA TRP A 378 -27.61 -10.21 7.63
C TRP A 378 -27.22 -8.84 8.19
N TRP A 379 -28.20 -8.14 8.78
CA TRP A 379 -28.00 -6.82 9.38
C TRP A 379 -27.19 -6.96 10.66
N SER A 380 -27.55 -7.90 11.53
CA SER A 380 -26.86 -8.10 12.80
C SER A 380 -25.39 -8.44 12.61
N ALA A 381 -25.07 -9.35 11.69
CA ALA A 381 -23.68 -9.72 11.40
C ALA A 381 -22.89 -8.55 10.77
N ALA A 382 -23.42 -7.91 9.73
CA ALA A 382 -22.75 -6.79 9.06
C ALA A 382 -22.54 -5.59 9.99
N TYR A 383 -23.56 -5.23 10.76
CA TYR A 383 -23.51 -4.09 11.67
C TYR A 383 -22.58 -4.37 12.86
N ALA A 384 -22.59 -5.58 13.41
CA ALA A 384 -21.65 -5.97 14.47
C ALA A 384 -20.20 -5.85 13.98
N ALA A 385 -19.88 -6.39 12.79
CA ALA A 385 -18.56 -6.24 12.18
C ALA A 385 -18.19 -4.77 11.94
N TRP A 386 -19.13 -3.96 11.44
CA TRP A 386 -18.92 -2.52 11.22
C TRP A 386 -18.60 -1.78 12.52
N SER A 387 -19.39 -2.01 13.57
CA SER A 387 -19.26 -1.37 14.88
C SER A 387 -17.96 -1.76 15.61
N GLN A 388 -17.41 -2.96 15.34
CA GLN A 388 -16.11 -3.38 15.85
C GLN A 388 -14.94 -2.79 15.04
N TRP A 389 -15.07 -2.78 13.71
CA TRP A 389 -14.00 -2.29 12.84
C TRP A 389 -13.85 -0.77 12.90
N LYS A 390 -14.94 0.01 12.89
CA LYS A 390 -14.87 1.48 12.77
C LYS A 390 -14.06 2.16 13.90
N PRO A 391 -14.18 1.77 15.19
CA PRO A 391 -13.34 2.29 16.26
C PRO A 391 -11.89 1.79 16.24
N SER A 392 -11.59 0.70 15.52
CA SER A 392 -10.22 0.15 15.44
C SER A 392 -9.23 1.08 14.72
N GLY A 393 -9.73 2.03 13.92
CA GLY A 393 -8.89 2.93 13.12
C GLY A 393 -8.18 2.25 11.94
N LEU A 394 -8.43 0.96 11.69
CA LEU A 394 -7.88 0.24 10.55
C LEU A 394 -8.38 0.86 9.24
N ALA A 395 -7.46 1.07 8.29
CA ALA A 395 -7.81 1.64 6.99
C ALA A 395 -8.78 0.73 6.21
N TRP A 396 -9.77 1.33 5.56
CA TRP A 396 -10.77 0.61 4.74
C TRP A 396 -10.15 -0.34 3.72
N ALA A 397 -9.08 0.09 3.02
CA ALA A 397 -8.40 -0.73 2.02
C ALA A 397 -7.67 -1.97 2.60
N HIS A 398 -7.36 -1.97 3.90
CA HIS A 398 -6.84 -3.15 4.59
C HIS A 398 -7.99 -4.11 4.93
N ALA A 399 -9.04 -3.60 5.57
CA ALA A 399 -10.26 -4.34 5.88
C ALA A 399 -10.86 -5.02 4.64
N LEU A 400 -10.99 -4.27 3.55
CA LEU A 400 -11.48 -4.78 2.27
C LEU A 400 -10.66 -5.97 1.77
N ARG A 401 -9.32 -5.88 1.79
CA ARG A 401 -8.45 -6.97 1.34
C ARG A 401 -8.57 -8.21 2.22
N GLU A 402 -8.72 -8.00 3.52
CA GLU A 402 -8.89 -9.11 4.47
C GLU A 402 -10.20 -9.84 4.23
N GLU A 403 -11.31 -9.11 4.16
CA GLU A 403 -12.64 -9.70 3.95
C GLU A 403 -12.77 -10.37 2.58
N ILE A 404 -12.27 -9.75 1.51
CA ILE A 404 -12.31 -10.38 0.18
C ILE A 404 -11.39 -11.61 0.11
N ARG A 405 -10.29 -11.65 0.87
CA ARG A 405 -9.46 -12.86 0.95
C ARG A 405 -10.16 -13.96 1.74
N ARG A 406 -10.83 -13.58 2.82
CA ARG A 406 -11.52 -14.50 3.74
C ARG A 406 -12.79 -15.07 3.12
N TYR A 407 -13.56 -14.22 2.42
CA TYR A 407 -14.80 -14.54 1.74
C TYR A 407 -14.74 -14.08 0.28
N PRO A 408 -14.06 -14.82 -0.59
CA PRO A 408 -13.84 -14.34 -1.95
C PRO A 408 -15.09 -14.27 -2.83
N TYR A 409 -16.14 -15.00 -2.45
CA TYR A 409 -17.44 -14.97 -3.10
C TYR A 409 -18.43 -14.01 -2.40
N LEU A 410 -17.95 -13.17 -1.47
CA LEU A 410 -18.76 -12.20 -0.73
C LEU A 410 -19.70 -11.42 -1.65
N LEU A 411 -19.16 -10.81 -2.69
CA LEU A 411 -19.95 -9.99 -3.62
C LEU A 411 -20.80 -10.83 -4.59
N SER A 412 -20.73 -12.15 -4.53
CA SER A 412 -21.52 -13.04 -5.39
C SER A 412 -22.86 -13.44 -4.81
N VAL A 413 -23.04 -13.30 -3.50
CA VAL A 413 -24.27 -13.58 -2.74
C VAL A 413 -25.06 -12.28 -2.58
N GLN A 414 -26.38 -12.33 -2.39
CA GLN A 414 -27.14 -11.13 -2.05
C GLN A 414 -26.94 -10.79 -0.57
N LEU A 415 -26.86 -9.50 -0.22
CA LEU A 415 -26.80 -9.06 1.18
C LEU A 415 -27.84 -9.75 2.07
N ARG A 416 -29.10 -9.80 1.65
CA ARG A 416 -30.19 -10.39 2.45
C ARG A 416 -30.08 -11.91 2.63
N ALA A 417 -29.45 -12.61 1.70
CA ALA A 417 -29.26 -14.06 1.75
C ALA A 417 -27.92 -14.43 2.40
N SER A 418 -27.00 -13.48 2.58
CA SER A 418 -25.64 -13.73 3.08
C SER A 418 -25.57 -14.35 4.47
N ALA A 419 -26.63 -14.22 5.28
CA ALA A 419 -26.72 -14.85 6.60
C ALA A 419 -26.87 -16.38 6.54
N ASP A 420 -27.31 -16.93 5.40
CA ASP A 420 -27.48 -18.37 5.20
C ASP A 420 -26.16 -19.05 4.75
N HIS A 421 -25.07 -18.29 4.63
CA HIS A 421 -23.76 -18.74 4.15
C HIS A 421 -22.67 -18.60 5.21
N ASP A 422 -21.71 -19.53 5.21
CA ASP A 422 -20.58 -19.59 6.17
C ASP A 422 -21.00 -19.45 7.64
N ASP A 423 -22.08 -20.15 8.06
CA ASP A 423 -22.65 -20.03 9.40
C ASP A 423 -23.00 -18.57 9.79
N GLY A 424 -23.46 -17.78 8.81
CA GLY A 424 -23.80 -16.37 8.96
C GLY A 424 -22.62 -15.41 8.96
N ARG A 425 -21.38 -15.92 8.82
CA ARG A 425 -20.18 -15.08 8.85
C ARG A 425 -19.97 -14.30 7.57
N LEU A 426 -20.48 -14.78 6.43
CA LEU A 426 -20.41 -14.07 5.16
C LEU A 426 -21.10 -12.71 5.23
N ALA A 427 -22.24 -12.64 5.92
CA ALA A 427 -22.95 -11.39 6.18
C ALA A 427 -22.08 -10.35 6.89
N GLY A 428 -21.17 -10.77 7.77
CA GLY A 428 -20.23 -9.88 8.44
C GLY A 428 -19.39 -9.05 7.45
N GLY A 429 -18.94 -9.64 6.35
CA GLY A 429 -18.14 -8.96 5.33
C GLY A 429 -18.86 -7.79 4.65
N TYR A 430 -20.20 -7.74 4.70
CA TYR A 430 -20.97 -6.61 4.16
C TYR A 430 -20.89 -5.33 4.99
N PHE A 431 -20.17 -5.32 6.11
CA PHE A 431 -19.78 -4.07 6.77
C PHE A 431 -19.09 -3.11 5.80
N LEU A 432 -18.40 -3.64 4.77
CA LEU A 432 -17.78 -2.87 3.70
C LEU A 432 -18.79 -2.01 2.93
N LEU A 433 -19.99 -2.55 2.70
CA LEU A 433 -21.07 -1.83 2.02
C LEU A 433 -21.73 -0.81 2.97
N LEU A 434 -21.89 -1.17 4.26
CA LEU A 434 -22.38 -0.22 5.27
C LEU A 434 -21.44 0.98 5.40
N GLU A 435 -20.13 0.73 5.45
CA GLU A 435 -19.11 1.77 5.50
C GLU A 435 -19.07 2.63 4.23
N HIS A 436 -19.28 2.03 3.05
CA HIS A 436 -19.43 2.78 1.82
C HIS A 436 -20.60 3.77 1.90
N VAL A 437 -21.75 3.32 2.38
CA VAL A 437 -22.94 4.17 2.53
C VAL A 437 -22.72 5.25 3.61
N GLU A 438 -22.16 4.89 4.76
CA GLU A 438 -21.87 5.85 5.82
C GLU A 438 -20.92 6.96 5.36
N ASN A 439 -19.92 6.64 4.53
CA ASN A 439 -19.00 7.64 3.98
C ASN A 439 -19.67 8.59 2.98
N LEU A 440 -20.78 8.19 2.36
CA LEU A 440 -21.57 9.07 1.50
C LEU A 440 -22.51 9.97 2.31
N SER A 441 -23.03 9.46 3.43
CA SER A 441 -23.94 10.19 4.31
C SER A 441 -23.64 9.86 5.77
N PRO A 442 -22.76 10.63 6.45
CA PRO A 442 -22.39 10.38 7.84
C PRO A 442 -23.60 10.40 8.79
N GLY A 443 -23.63 9.46 9.74
CA GLY A 443 -24.73 9.26 10.69
C GLY A 443 -25.91 8.44 10.13
N PHE A 444 -25.86 8.04 8.86
CA PHE A 444 -26.97 7.35 8.20
C PHE A 444 -27.28 6.00 8.85
N MET A 445 -26.26 5.20 9.18
CA MET A 445 -26.42 3.88 9.82
C MET A 445 -27.21 3.92 11.13
N ARG A 446 -27.07 4.99 11.92
CA ARG A 446 -27.81 5.19 13.17
C ARG A 446 -29.30 5.40 12.91
N THR A 447 -29.62 6.26 11.95
CA THR A 447 -31.00 6.69 11.68
C THR A 447 -31.86 5.62 11.01
N ILE A 448 -31.27 4.73 10.20
CA ILE A 448 -32.07 3.77 9.43
C ILE A 448 -32.70 2.69 10.30
N LEU A 449 -32.05 2.28 11.39
CA LEU A 449 -32.60 1.25 12.26
C LEU A 449 -33.81 1.78 13.04
N GLU A 450 -33.69 2.96 13.65
CA GLU A 450 -34.80 3.61 14.37
C GLU A 450 -36.01 3.77 13.46
N ARG A 451 -35.78 4.30 12.26
CA ARG A 451 -36.82 4.47 11.25
C ARG A 451 -37.44 3.14 10.81
N ALA A 452 -36.64 2.09 10.64
CA ALA A 452 -37.16 0.77 10.27
C ALA A 452 -38.03 0.17 11.37
N ILE A 453 -37.63 0.33 12.64
CA ILE A 453 -38.41 -0.12 13.79
C ILE A 453 -39.72 0.66 13.90
N ASP A 454 -39.69 1.97 13.69
CA ASP A 454 -40.89 2.81 13.73
C ASP A 454 -41.88 2.42 12.61
N GLU A 455 -41.40 2.10 11.42
CA GLU A 455 -42.24 1.79 10.26
C GLU A 455 -42.69 0.31 10.19
N ALA A 456 -41.93 -0.64 10.73
CA ALA A 456 -42.17 -2.08 10.57
C ALA A 456 -42.19 -2.88 11.90
N GLY A 457 -41.88 -2.26 13.03
CA GLY A 457 -41.74 -2.93 14.33
C GLY A 457 -40.43 -3.73 14.45
N VAL A 458 -40.37 -4.61 15.47
CA VAL A 458 -39.17 -5.41 15.78
C VAL A 458 -39.26 -6.86 15.28
N GLU A 459 -40.36 -7.24 14.63
CA GLU A 459 -40.55 -8.60 14.11
C GLU A 459 -39.61 -8.83 12.90
N PRO A 460 -38.70 -9.84 12.94
CA PRO A 460 -37.63 -9.93 11.94
C PRO A 460 -38.08 -10.06 10.48
N ARG A 461 -39.24 -10.71 10.23
CA ARG A 461 -39.75 -10.89 8.86
C ARG A 461 -40.26 -9.59 8.26
N ALA A 462 -40.76 -8.66 9.07
CA ALA A 462 -41.12 -7.31 8.66
C ALA A 462 -39.92 -6.34 8.68
N LEU A 463 -39.10 -6.39 9.75
CA LEU A 463 -37.97 -5.47 9.96
C LEU A 463 -36.86 -5.65 8.92
N GLY A 464 -36.51 -6.89 8.57
CA GLY A 464 -35.42 -7.19 7.64
C GLY A 464 -35.62 -6.59 6.23
N PRO A 465 -36.74 -6.84 5.55
CA PRO A 465 -37.05 -6.21 4.27
C PRO A 465 -37.08 -4.68 4.35
N LYS A 466 -37.58 -4.13 5.46
CA LYS A 466 -37.65 -2.68 5.65
C LYS A 466 -36.28 -2.04 5.82
N LEU A 467 -35.40 -2.65 6.61
CA LEU A 467 -34.00 -2.24 6.75
C LEU A 467 -33.27 -2.26 5.40
N TYR A 468 -33.45 -3.33 4.63
CA TYR A 468 -32.85 -3.43 3.30
C TYR A 468 -33.36 -2.32 2.37
N GLN A 469 -34.68 -2.09 2.34
CA GLN A 469 -35.26 -1.01 1.52
C GLN A 469 -34.67 0.36 1.90
N LEU A 470 -34.64 0.69 3.19
CA LEU A 470 -34.11 1.97 3.66
C LEU A 470 -32.60 2.11 3.37
N LEU A 471 -31.83 1.03 3.50
CA LEU A 471 -30.41 1.00 3.13
C LEU A 471 -30.22 1.26 1.63
N VAL A 472 -31.04 0.64 0.77
CA VAL A 472 -30.98 0.83 -0.69
C VAL A 472 -31.35 2.24 -1.08
N ASP A 473 -32.52 2.72 -0.63
CA ASP A 473 -33.09 4.00 -1.05
C ASP A 473 -32.28 5.16 -0.45
N GLY A 474 -32.02 5.11 0.86
CA GLY A 474 -31.29 6.16 1.57
C GLY A 474 -29.79 6.14 1.28
N GLY A 475 -29.20 4.96 1.07
CA GLY A 475 -27.80 4.80 0.68
C GLY A 475 -27.55 4.99 -0.82
N ARG A 476 -28.61 5.21 -1.60
CA ARG A 476 -28.56 5.42 -3.05
C ARG A 476 -27.80 4.31 -3.77
N LEU A 477 -27.99 3.07 -3.33
CA LEU A 477 -27.18 1.94 -3.76
C LEU A 477 -27.34 1.66 -5.26
N ARG A 478 -28.50 1.99 -5.85
CA ARG A 478 -28.68 1.89 -7.31
C ARG A 478 -27.67 2.77 -8.07
N GLU A 479 -27.36 3.95 -7.56
CA GLU A 479 -26.41 4.88 -8.18
C GLU A 479 -24.96 4.66 -7.72
N THR A 480 -24.75 4.19 -6.49
CA THR A 480 -23.44 4.20 -5.82
C THR A 480 -22.75 2.83 -5.85
N TYR A 481 -23.49 1.74 -6.09
CA TYR A 481 -22.94 0.39 -6.11
C TYR A 481 -21.83 0.21 -7.16
N ALA A 482 -21.96 0.86 -8.32
CA ALA A 482 -20.88 0.85 -9.32
C ALA A 482 -19.58 1.44 -8.76
N ALA A 483 -19.64 2.55 -8.02
CA ALA A 483 -18.47 3.16 -7.40
C ALA A 483 -17.89 2.28 -6.27
N PHE A 484 -18.75 1.62 -5.49
CA PHE A 484 -18.32 0.63 -4.52
C PHE A 484 -17.49 -0.49 -5.20
N VAL A 485 -18.01 -1.09 -6.28
CA VAL A 485 -17.32 -2.16 -7.02
C VAL A 485 -16.01 -1.67 -7.65
N ARG A 486 -15.96 -0.41 -8.13
CA ARG A 486 -14.73 0.24 -8.61
C ARG A 486 -13.64 0.23 -7.53
N ASP A 487 -14.00 0.61 -6.31
CA ASP A 487 -13.05 0.68 -5.21
C ASP A 487 -12.62 -0.73 -4.77
N VAL A 488 -13.54 -1.71 -4.82
CA VAL A 488 -13.20 -3.12 -4.60
C VAL A 488 -12.19 -3.64 -5.62
N ILE A 489 -12.46 -3.51 -6.92
CA ILE A 489 -11.56 -4.04 -7.95
C ILE A 489 -10.19 -3.33 -7.91
N GLN A 490 -10.16 -2.02 -7.59
CA GLN A 490 -8.91 -1.27 -7.46
C GLN A 490 -8.00 -1.82 -6.37
N VAL A 491 -8.58 -2.20 -5.22
CA VAL A 491 -7.84 -2.62 -4.04
C VAL A 491 -7.57 -4.13 -4.04
N ALA A 492 -8.55 -4.95 -4.46
CA ALA A 492 -8.51 -6.41 -4.33
C ALA A 492 -7.72 -7.14 -5.43
N VAL A 493 -7.62 -6.60 -6.66
CA VAL A 493 -6.81 -7.20 -7.76
C VAL A 493 -5.30 -7.19 -7.40
N PRO A 494 -4.34 -7.83 -8.11
CA PRO A 494 -4.45 -9.09 -8.84
C PRO A 494 -4.51 -10.30 -7.91
N THR A 495 -4.67 -10.07 -6.61
CA THR A 495 -5.16 -11.03 -5.62
C THR A 495 -6.68 -10.92 -5.42
N PRO A 496 -7.58 -10.98 -6.42
CA PRO A 496 -8.94 -11.41 -6.12
C PRO A 496 -8.92 -12.94 -5.91
N GLY A 497 -7.86 -13.40 -5.23
CA GLY A 497 -7.24 -14.71 -5.32
C GLY A 497 -8.13 -15.71 -4.66
N MET A 498 -9.12 -16.15 -5.43
CA MET A 498 -9.50 -17.54 -5.66
C MET A 498 -10.83 -17.63 -6.44
N TRP A 499 -11.49 -16.52 -6.83
CA TRP A 499 -12.89 -16.61 -7.30
C TRP A 499 -13.30 -15.57 -8.35
N ALA A 500 -12.50 -15.48 -9.42
CA ALA A 500 -13.07 -15.02 -10.68
C ALA A 500 -13.99 -16.12 -11.23
N ASP A 501 -15.17 -15.79 -11.73
CA ASP A 501 -16.11 -16.76 -12.31
C ASP A 501 -15.51 -17.48 -13.51
N ALA A 502 -14.71 -16.76 -14.30
CA ALA A 502 -13.91 -17.36 -15.36
C ALA A 502 -12.62 -16.57 -15.63
N GLY A 503 -11.66 -17.27 -16.23
CA GLY A 503 -10.34 -16.75 -16.59
C GLY A 503 -9.89 -17.23 -17.96
N VAL A 504 -9.07 -16.40 -18.62
CA VAL A 504 -8.37 -16.77 -19.85
C VAL A 504 -6.87 -16.56 -19.61
N VAL A 505 -6.08 -17.62 -19.72
CA VAL A 505 -4.61 -17.54 -19.66
C VAL A 505 -4.06 -17.83 -21.05
N GLU A 506 -3.50 -16.82 -21.70
CA GLU A 506 -2.93 -16.95 -23.04
C GLU A 506 -1.45 -17.30 -22.98
N ARG A 507 -1.05 -18.34 -23.73
CA ARG A 507 0.34 -18.79 -23.91
C ARG A 507 0.67 -18.81 -25.39
N ASP A 508 1.94 -18.96 -25.75
CA ASP A 508 2.32 -19.06 -27.16
C ASP A 508 1.71 -20.29 -27.85
N ASP A 509 1.66 -21.42 -27.15
CA ASP A 509 1.22 -22.72 -27.65
C ASP A 509 -0.25 -23.02 -27.39
N ALA A 510 -0.87 -22.40 -26.39
CA ALA A 510 -2.25 -22.67 -26.01
C ALA A 510 -2.97 -21.49 -25.36
N THR A 511 -4.30 -21.51 -25.42
CA THR A 511 -5.19 -20.71 -24.57
C THR A 511 -5.78 -21.62 -23.50
N VAL A 512 -5.61 -21.29 -22.23
CA VAL A 512 -6.21 -22.02 -21.11
C VAL A 512 -7.43 -21.25 -20.61
N LEU A 513 -8.59 -21.87 -20.69
CA LEU A 513 -9.84 -21.35 -20.14
C LEU A 513 -10.05 -21.96 -18.77
N ILE A 514 -10.36 -21.12 -17.80
CA ILE A 514 -10.70 -21.51 -16.43
C ILE A 514 -12.14 -21.08 -16.21
N SER A 515 -13.00 -21.98 -15.76
CA SER A 515 -14.40 -21.70 -15.44
C SER A 515 -14.80 -22.42 -14.18
N ARG A 516 -15.68 -21.84 -13.39
CA ARG A 516 -16.28 -22.51 -12.23
C ARG A 516 -17.72 -22.87 -12.59
N PRO A 517 -17.99 -24.14 -12.97
CA PRO A 517 -19.29 -24.54 -13.52
C PRO A 517 -20.36 -24.74 -12.46
N THR A 518 -19.97 -24.77 -11.18
CA THR A 518 -20.85 -25.05 -10.06
C THR A 518 -21.85 -23.91 -9.88
N ALA A 519 -23.14 -24.25 -9.91
CA ALA A 519 -24.21 -23.29 -9.63
C ALA A 519 -24.21 -22.83 -8.16
N THR A 520 -23.52 -23.57 -7.29
CA THR A 520 -23.32 -23.25 -5.88
C THR A 520 -22.31 -22.11 -5.76
N VAL A 521 -22.81 -20.94 -5.35
CA VAL A 521 -21.96 -19.78 -5.05
C VAL A 521 -21.01 -20.14 -3.91
N GLY A 522 -19.70 -19.94 -4.11
CA GLY A 522 -18.68 -20.27 -3.12
C GLY A 522 -18.16 -21.71 -3.16
N ASP A 523 -18.39 -22.46 -4.24
CA ASP A 523 -17.76 -23.79 -4.49
C ASP A 523 -16.42 -23.72 -5.27
N PRO A 524 -15.28 -24.17 -4.68
CA PRO A 524 -13.94 -23.86 -5.19
C PRO A 524 -13.56 -24.67 -6.42
N GLN A 525 -14.45 -25.54 -6.90
CA GLN A 525 -14.17 -26.38 -8.05
C GLN A 525 -13.99 -25.57 -9.33
N GLU A 526 -12.82 -25.73 -9.93
CA GLU A 526 -12.48 -25.17 -11.22
C GLU A 526 -12.44 -26.25 -12.29
N GLN A 527 -12.97 -25.91 -13.46
CA GLN A 527 -12.74 -26.64 -14.70
C GLN A 527 -11.76 -25.87 -15.57
N THR A 528 -10.81 -26.59 -16.14
CA THR A 528 -9.82 -26.03 -17.06
C THR A 528 -9.94 -26.70 -18.41
N VAL A 529 -10.02 -25.88 -19.47
CA VAL A 529 -10.02 -26.35 -20.87
C VAL A 529 -8.84 -25.72 -21.59
N GLN A 530 -7.98 -26.55 -22.16
CA GLN A 530 -6.82 -26.09 -22.95
C GLN A 530 -7.11 -26.19 -24.44
N LEU A 531 -6.89 -25.10 -25.16
CA LEU A 531 -7.12 -24.97 -26.60
C LEU A 531 -5.78 -24.74 -27.31
N ALA A 532 -5.38 -25.66 -28.19
CA ALA A 532 -4.13 -25.59 -28.93
C ALA A 532 -4.31 -25.05 -30.36
N GLU A 533 -5.44 -25.34 -31.00
CA GLU A 533 -5.68 -24.94 -32.39
C GLU A 533 -5.86 -23.42 -32.54
N LEU A 534 -5.12 -22.80 -33.46
CA LEU A 534 -5.15 -21.34 -33.66
C LEU A 534 -6.56 -20.79 -33.96
N ARG A 535 -7.38 -21.55 -34.69
CA ARG A 535 -8.77 -21.19 -35.00
C ARG A 535 -9.59 -21.07 -33.72
N ASP A 536 -9.46 -22.04 -32.83
CA ASP A 536 -10.19 -22.07 -31.57
C ASP A 536 -9.68 -20.98 -30.65
N ARG A 537 -8.37 -20.86 -30.49
CA ARG A 537 -7.70 -19.83 -29.67
C ARG A 537 -8.15 -18.40 -29.99
N GLY A 538 -8.29 -18.06 -31.28
CA GLY A 538 -8.72 -16.74 -31.75
C GLY A 538 -10.24 -16.48 -31.76
N ALA A 539 -11.06 -17.47 -31.41
CA ALA A 539 -12.51 -17.33 -31.38
C ALA A 539 -13.00 -16.55 -30.15
N GLN A 540 -14.14 -15.87 -30.28
CA GLN A 540 -14.76 -15.14 -29.17
C GLN A 540 -15.22 -16.13 -28.08
N ARG A 541 -14.90 -15.82 -26.83
CA ARG A 541 -15.40 -16.49 -25.64
C ARG A 541 -16.55 -15.70 -25.08
N ARG A 542 -17.59 -16.41 -24.64
CA ARG A 542 -18.79 -15.82 -24.07
C ARG A 542 -18.97 -16.43 -22.69
N PHE A 543 -18.96 -15.58 -21.68
CA PHE A 543 -19.17 -15.94 -20.29
C PHE A 543 -20.53 -15.41 -19.88
N LEU A 544 -21.52 -16.30 -19.83
CA LEU A 544 -22.86 -15.98 -19.37
C LEU A 544 -22.89 -16.00 -17.85
N VAL A 545 -23.38 -14.93 -17.23
CA VAL A 545 -23.47 -14.84 -15.79
C VAL A 545 -24.80 -14.20 -15.36
N THR A 546 -25.48 -14.86 -14.44
CA THR A 546 -26.73 -14.37 -13.83
C THR A 546 -26.39 -13.76 -12.47
N MET A 547 -26.57 -12.45 -12.36
CA MET A 547 -26.27 -11.69 -11.14
C MET A 547 -27.57 -11.36 -10.41
N GLN A 548 -27.58 -11.71 -9.14
CA GLN A 548 -28.64 -11.31 -8.22
C GLN A 548 -28.56 -9.79 -7.93
N PRO A 549 -29.60 -9.19 -7.33
CA PRO A 549 -29.57 -7.78 -6.95
C PRO A 549 -28.36 -7.39 -6.11
N LEU A 550 -27.70 -6.27 -6.45
CA LEU A 550 -26.51 -5.74 -5.77
C LEU A 550 -25.38 -6.78 -5.59
N THR A 551 -25.13 -7.57 -6.63
CA THR A 551 -24.01 -8.53 -6.68
C THR A 551 -23.06 -8.22 -7.83
N SER A 552 -21.84 -8.75 -7.73
CA SER A 552 -20.76 -8.58 -8.70
C SER A 552 -20.07 -9.90 -9.00
N ARG A 553 -19.40 -9.95 -10.15
CA ARG A 553 -18.75 -11.12 -10.73
C ARG A 553 -17.43 -10.71 -11.35
N PHE A 554 -16.39 -11.51 -11.14
CA PHE A 554 -15.02 -11.13 -11.49
C PHE A 554 -14.48 -12.04 -12.59
N PHE A 555 -13.73 -11.46 -13.53
CA PHE A 555 -13.12 -12.17 -14.65
C PHE A 555 -11.69 -11.68 -14.86
N TYR A 556 -10.86 -12.49 -15.50
CA TYR A 556 -9.53 -12.05 -15.89
C TYR A 556 -9.06 -12.61 -17.23
N VAL A 557 -8.15 -11.87 -17.86
CA VAL A 557 -7.36 -12.31 -19.01
C VAL A 557 -5.90 -12.04 -18.68
N THR A 558 -5.07 -13.07 -18.57
CA THR A 558 -3.66 -12.95 -18.20
C THR A 558 -2.74 -13.62 -19.21
N SER A 559 -1.50 -13.16 -19.30
CA SER A 559 -0.44 -13.82 -20.04
C SER A 559 0.19 -14.93 -19.20
N GLY A 560 0.33 -16.12 -19.76
CA GLY A 560 1.27 -17.14 -19.29
C GLY A 560 2.64 -16.94 -19.95
N LYS A 561 3.23 -18.03 -20.46
CA LYS A 561 4.45 -17.96 -21.29
C LYS A 561 4.09 -17.42 -22.67
N LEU A 562 4.35 -16.14 -22.90
CA LEU A 562 3.98 -15.44 -24.11
C LEU A 562 5.19 -14.65 -24.64
N ASN A 563 5.76 -15.07 -25.77
CA ASN A 563 6.89 -14.39 -26.42
C ASN A 563 6.44 -13.27 -27.36
N THR A 564 5.19 -13.36 -27.84
CA THR A 564 4.62 -12.39 -28.77
C THR A 564 3.37 -11.77 -28.16
N ALA A 565 3.31 -10.44 -28.13
CA ALA A 565 2.16 -9.72 -27.60
C ALA A 565 0.84 -10.12 -28.27
N ARG A 566 -0.26 -10.01 -27.53
CA ARG A 566 -1.63 -10.25 -28.02
C ARG A 566 -2.53 -9.07 -27.70
N ASP A 567 -3.54 -8.86 -28.53
CA ASP A 567 -4.58 -7.87 -28.26
C ASP A 567 -5.78 -8.56 -27.62
N VAL A 568 -6.33 -7.94 -26.58
CA VAL A 568 -7.53 -8.43 -25.88
C VAL A 568 -8.70 -7.52 -26.22
N GLU A 569 -9.73 -8.07 -26.85
CA GLU A 569 -11.01 -7.39 -27.04
C GLU A 569 -12.02 -7.85 -26.00
N MET A 570 -12.75 -6.90 -25.41
CA MET A 570 -13.80 -7.20 -24.44
C MET A 570 -15.03 -6.34 -24.71
N ARG A 571 -16.21 -6.94 -24.60
CA ARG A 571 -17.50 -6.22 -24.60
C ARG A 571 -18.48 -6.92 -23.67
N LEU A 572 -19.44 -6.18 -23.15
CA LEU A 572 -20.48 -6.71 -22.27
C LEU A 572 -21.84 -6.48 -22.91
N THR A 573 -22.72 -7.46 -22.79
CA THR A 573 -24.15 -7.29 -23.03
C THR A 573 -24.93 -7.66 -21.78
N ALA A 574 -26.07 -7.00 -21.56
CA ALA A 574 -27.03 -7.30 -20.51
C ALA A 574 -28.41 -7.42 -21.17
N ASN A 575 -29.08 -8.55 -20.98
CA ASN A 575 -30.35 -8.86 -21.65
C ASN A 575 -30.27 -8.61 -23.18
N ASP A 576 -29.20 -9.12 -23.81
CA ASP A 576 -28.88 -8.98 -25.24
C ASP A 576 -28.62 -7.56 -25.75
N GLN A 577 -28.56 -6.55 -24.88
CA GLN A 577 -28.22 -5.17 -25.24
C GLN A 577 -26.80 -4.80 -24.79
N PRO A 578 -26.04 -4.02 -25.57
CA PRO A 578 -24.74 -3.49 -25.15
C PRO A 578 -24.81 -2.78 -23.78
N SER A 579 -23.83 -3.03 -22.91
CA SER A 579 -23.84 -2.54 -21.53
C SER A 579 -22.47 -2.07 -21.07
N ASP A 580 -22.47 -1.09 -20.16
CA ASP A 580 -21.30 -0.53 -19.47
C ASP A 580 -21.18 -1.01 -18.01
N ARG A 581 -21.98 -2.01 -17.61
CA ARG A 581 -22.03 -2.57 -16.25
C ARG A 581 -20.82 -3.43 -15.87
N ALA A 582 -19.62 -2.97 -16.25
CA ALA A 582 -18.38 -3.58 -15.86
C ALA A 582 -17.28 -2.53 -15.66
N TRP A 583 -16.50 -2.70 -14.60
CA TRP A 583 -15.20 -2.03 -14.46
C TRP A 583 -14.12 -2.94 -15.01
N TYR A 584 -13.10 -2.37 -15.63
CA TYR A 584 -11.88 -3.09 -15.96
C TYR A 584 -10.64 -2.28 -15.57
N LEU A 585 -9.55 -3.00 -15.27
CA LEU A 585 -8.24 -2.41 -15.08
C LEU A 585 -7.16 -3.34 -15.63
N THR A 586 -6.05 -2.76 -16.07
CA THR A 586 -4.88 -3.51 -16.51
C THR A 586 -3.84 -3.59 -15.41
N VAL A 587 -3.18 -4.73 -15.26
CA VAL A 587 -2.06 -4.93 -14.34
C VAL A 587 -0.80 -5.16 -15.16
N ARG A 588 0.22 -4.35 -14.93
CA ARG A 588 1.43 -4.29 -15.76
C ARG A 588 2.30 -5.54 -15.62
N ASP A 589 2.47 -5.99 -14.40
CA ASP A 589 3.16 -7.20 -13.97
C ASP A 589 2.21 -8.02 -13.08
N SER A 590 2.62 -9.18 -12.59
CA SER A 590 1.72 -10.04 -11.82
C SER A 590 1.18 -9.41 -10.53
N LEU A 591 1.77 -8.31 -10.00
CA LEU A 591 1.41 -7.75 -8.68
C LEU A 591 1.61 -6.23 -8.43
N SER A 592 2.18 -5.39 -9.29
CA SER A 592 2.84 -4.15 -8.83
C SER A 592 2.49 -2.82 -9.52
N VAL A 593 1.82 -2.77 -10.68
CA VAL A 593 1.23 -1.50 -11.19
C VAL A 593 -0.13 -1.72 -11.85
N ARG A 594 -1.18 -1.09 -11.31
CA ARG A 594 -2.56 -1.14 -11.84
C ARG A 594 -2.90 0.20 -12.47
N SER A 595 -3.60 0.18 -13.60
CA SER A 595 -4.30 1.38 -14.05
C SER A 595 -5.46 1.70 -13.11
N ASP A 596 -5.91 2.95 -13.10
CA ASP A 596 -7.20 3.27 -12.51
C ASP A 596 -8.31 2.47 -13.21
N PRO A 597 -9.35 2.02 -12.48
CA PRO A 597 -10.43 1.25 -13.09
C PRO A 597 -11.25 2.15 -14.00
N LYS A 598 -11.59 1.62 -15.18
CA LYS A 598 -12.38 2.30 -16.19
C LYS A 598 -13.68 1.54 -16.42
N LEU A 599 -14.78 2.27 -16.64
CA LEU A 599 -16.01 1.64 -17.11
C LEU A 599 -15.75 1.03 -18.49
N LEU A 600 -16.23 -0.18 -18.70
CA LEU A 600 -16.20 -0.83 -19.98
C LEU A 600 -17.13 -0.04 -20.93
N PRO A 601 -16.63 0.49 -22.06
CA PRO A 601 -17.48 1.21 -22.99
C PRO A 601 -18.56 0.28 -23.56
N VAL A 602 -19.74 0.83 -23.84
CA VAL A 602 -20.86 0.10 -24.47
C VAL A 602 -20.45 -0.54 -25.81
N ALA A 603 -19.56 0.13 -26.57
CA ALA A 603 -19.02 -0.40 -27.83
C ALA A 603 -17.97 -1.52 -27.65
N GLY A 604 -17.53 -1.78 -26.42
CA GLY A 604 -16.38 -2.62 -26.10
C GLY A 604 -15.05 -1.86 -26.11
N VAL A 605 -13.98 -2.58 -25.76
CA VAL A 605 -12.60 -2.06 -25.72
C VAL A 605 -11.65 -3.06 -26.37
N SER A 606 -10.60 -2.56 -27.03
CA SER A 606 -9.45 -3.34 -27.51
C SER A 606 -8.20 -2.88 -26.78
N LEU A 607 -7.56 -3.78 -26.07
CA LEU A 607 -6.38 -3.54 -25.24
C LEU A 607 -5.18 -4.25 -25.87
N PRO A 608 -4.24 -3.51 -26.49
CA PRO A 608 -3.08 -4.11 -27.12
C PRO A 608 -1.99 -4.44 -26.10
N GLY A 609 -1.24 -5.51 -26.38
CA GLY A 609 0.00 -5.78 -25.64
C GLY A 609 -0.12 -6.64 -24.40
N LEU A 610 -1.07 -7.56 -24.33
CA LEU A 610 -1.03 -8.65 -23.35
C LEU A 610 0.31 -9.39 -23.46
N GLY A 611 1.01 -9.56 -22.33
CA GLY A 611 2.35 -10.15 -22.25
C GLY A 611 3.51 -9.22 -22.60
N ARG A 612 3.25 -7.94 -22.95
CA ARG A 612 4.30 -6.92 -23.21
C ARG A 612 4.05 -5.59 -22.52
N HIS A 613 2.87 -5.01 -22.69
CA HIS A 613 2.45 -3.75 -22.07
C HIS A 613 1.74 -3.99 -20.74
N HIS A 614 1.03 -5.11 -20.61
CA HIS A 614 0.40 -5.53 -19.37
C HIS A 614 0.40 -7.05 -19.24
N PHE A 615 0.55 -7.54 -18.01
CA PHE A 615 0.45 -8.95 -17.64
C PHE A 615 -1.00 -9.45 -17.78
N GLY A 616 -1.96 -8.61 -17.44
CA GLY A 616 -3.35 -9.03 -17.51
C GLY A 616 -4.35 -7.92 -17.33
N VAL A 617 -5.61 -8.28 -17.50
CA VAL A 617 -6.76 -7.40 -17.38
C VAL A 617 -7.77 -8.10 -16.48
N TRP A 618 -8.30 -7.37 -15.50
CA TRP A 618 -9.36 -7.83 -14.62
C TRP A 618 -10.63 -7.06 -14.94
N VAL A 619 -11.76 -7.75 -14.85
CA VAL A 619 -13.08 -7.19 -15.13
C VAL A 619 -13.99 -7.52 -13.95
N ALA A 620 -14.67 -6.52 -13.39
CA ALA A 620 -15.73 -6.69 -12.41
C ALA A 620 -17.05 -6.29 -13.05
N VAL A 621 -17.87 -7.28 -13.38
CA VAL A 621 -19.24 -7.10 -13.88
C VAL A 621 -20.16 -6.95 -12.68
N PHE A 622 -21.10 -6.01 -12.71
CA PHE A 622 -21.93 -5.71 -11.54
C PHE A 622 -23.41 -5.53 -11.89
N ASN A 623 -24.28 -5.91 -10.96
CA ASN A 623 -25.70 -5.62 -11.02
C ASN A 623 -26.04 -4.51 -10.01
N PRO A 624 -26.25 -3.25 -10.45
CA PRO A 624 -26.63 -2.17 -9.56
C PRO A 624 -28.13 -2.16 -9.24
N ASP A 625 -28.95 -3.04 -9.84
CA ASP A 625 -30.38 -3.08 -9.54
C ASP A 625 -30.61 -3.76 -8.17
N PRO A 626 -31.33 -3.12 -7.23
CA PRO A 626 -31.61 -3.68 -5.91
C PRO A 626 -32.77 -4.67 -5.85
N ALA A 627 -33.50 -4.87 -6.95
CA ALA A 627 -34.66 -5.76 -7.01
C ALA A 627 -34.56 -6.80 -8.14
N GLU A 628 -34.04 -6.42 -9.30
CA GLU A 628 -34.05 -7.26 -10.50
C GLU A 628 -32.80 -8.12 -10.64
N VAL A 629 -33.02 -9.36 -11.10
CA VAL A 629 -31.94 -10.25 -11.54
C VAL A 629 -31.50 -9.82 -12.94
N VAL A 630 -30.20 -9.76 -13.17
CA VAL A 630 -29.64 -9.35 -14.47
C VAL A 630 -28.78 -10.47 -15.02
N THR A 631 -29.03 -10.84 -16.28
CA THR A 631 -28.17 -11.75 -17.02
C THR A 631 -27.26 -10.95 -17.94
N CYS A 632 -25.95 -11.12 -17.75
CA CYS A 632 -24.93 -10.50 -18.57
C CYS A 632 -24.15 -11.56 -19.35
N GLU A 633 -23.70 -11.20 -20.55
CA GLU A 633 -22.74 -11.97 -21.33
C GLU A 633 -21.47 -11.13 -21.52
N LEU A 634 -20.39 -11.53 -20.85
CA LEU A 634 -19.05 -10.96 -21.06
C LEU A 634 -18.39 -11.68 -22.23
N ILE A 635 -18.03 -10.92 -23.25
CA ILE A 635 -17.47 -11.45 -24.48
C ILE A 635 -16.03 -11.03 -24.58
N VAL A 636 -15.12 -12.00 -24.61
CA VAL A 636 -13.67 -11.81 -24.60
C VAL A 636 -13.07 -12.46 -25.83
N ARG A 637 -12.14 -11.78 -26.48
CA ARG A 637 -11.35 -12.36 -27.58
C ARG A 637 -9.88 -12.00 -27.41
N VAL A 638 -9.03 -13.01 -27.43
CA VAL A 638 -7.58 -12.79 -27.52
C VAL A 638 -7.17 -12.97 -28.97
N LYS A 639 -6.71 -11.90 -29.62
CA LYS A 639 -6.31 -11.98 -31.03
C LYS A 639 -4.99 -12.75 -31.14
N PRO A 640 -4.89 -13.73 -32.06
CA PRO A 640 -3.60 -14.36 -32.38
C PRO A 640 -2.58 -13.32 -32.84
N PRO A 641 -1.27 -13.64 -32.84
CA PRO A 641 -0.26 -12.67 -33.26
C PRO A 641 -0.57 -12.18 -34.67
N GLY A 642 -0.67 -10.86 -34.84
CA GLY A 642 -0.77 -10.27 -36.17
C GLY A 642 0.50 -10.57 -36.99
N PRO A 643 0.44 -10.52 -38.34
CA PRO A 643 1.65 -10.57 -39.14
C PRO A 643 2.58 -9.43 -38.70
N SER A 644 3.83 -9.76 -38.39
CA SER A 644 4.85 -8.80 -37.99
C SER A 644 4.94 -7.68 -39.02
N SER A 645 4.57 -6.45 -38.66
CA SER A 645 4.80 -5.26 -39.48
C SER A 645 6.28 -4.83 -39.44
N SER A 646 7.19 -5.77 -39.60
CA SER A 646 8.64 -5.56 -39.72
C SER A 646 9.13 -6.20 -41.02
N ALA A 647 8.62 -5.68 -42.14
CA ALA A 647 9.30 -5.76 -43.43
C ALA A 647 9.12 -4.40 -44.12
N SER A 648 9.68 -3.36 -43.50
CA SER A 648 10.10 -2.20 -44.28
C SER A 648 11.11 -2.73 -45.29
N ARG A 649 10.67 -2.82 -46.55
CA ARG A 649 11.48 -3.18 -47.70
C ARG A 649 12.71 -2.27 -47.69
N PHE A 650 13.86 -2.82 -47.32
CA PHE A 650 15.14 -2.31 -47.83
C PHE A 650 15.12 -2.57 -49.34
N MET A 651 14.59 -1.61 -50.09
CA MET A 651 14.87 -1.48 -51.52
C MET A 651 16.38 -1.27 -51.65
N ARG A 652 17.09 -2.25 -52.22
CA ARG A 652 18.40 -2.00 -52.82
C ARG A 652 18.21 -1.08 -54.02
N PRO A 653 18.93 0.06 -54.13
CA PRO A 653 18.99 0.81 -55.37
C PRO A 653 19.62 -0.09 -56.45
N GLY A 654 18.98 -0.16 -57.61
CA GLY A 654 19.43 -0.96 -58.73
C GLY A 654 20.86 -0.60 -59.16
N GLY A 655 21.67 -1.63 -59.39
CA GLY A 655 22.89 -1.49 -60.18
C GLY A 655 22.53 -1.28 -61.65
N PRO A 656 23.29 -0.45 -62.39
CA PRO A 656 22.99 -0.16 -63.78
C PRO A 656 23.26 -1.37 -64.67
N ALA A 657 22.38 -1.57 -65.63
CA ALA A 657 22.54 -2.51 -66.72
C ALA A 657 23.80 -2.21 -67.54
N ARG A 658 24.64 -3.22 -67.74
CA ARG A 658 25.39 -3.48 -68.97
C ARG A 658 25.90 -4.90 -69.00
#